data_AF-A0A5C7AA63-F1
#
_entry.id   AF-A0A5C7AA63-F1
#
_cell.length_a   1.000
_cell.length_b   1.000
_cell.length_c   1.000
_cell.angle_alpha   90.00
_cell.angle_beta   90.00
_cell.angle_gamma   90.00
#
_symmetry.space_group_name_H-M   'P 1'
#
loop_
_entity.id
_entity.type
_entity.pdbx_description
1 polymer ?
#
loop_
_entity_poly.entity_id
_entity_poly.type
_entity_poly.pdbx_seq_one_letter_code
_entity_poly.pdbx_strand_id
1 'polypeptide(L)'
;MDFLFRTPLLTFDPRNQKDVEKNWEQIMRAITYSSPDFALGIKGKKYSKLTVHQQEKLLKYLLRGRYRATPFGYWAAVGLGNWGLCYSQPDLNTKPIKAAKPAPNISKTKSPSTYCLPVGFKKNKHHYLFWSFDEEKEGWLAKFIETNKVLDKVIEWYYTNAFLDFDSFCSWFDSSDQRRIKTIWEKLIMSGILVAHGTVKPILKDNSIDLKIKNTITIPIAIKNRLEVIPNEMGALFTPVATSFLESFKTWFITHFDDRFVRMDRLMQHKDFWPATYDIQNTPSNSTFSIPGTFWEYGQVLDLSRLIEKKEVRNMRHLQAMFRIGKDEEIQLENFACNYPYAFMGRFGKDSAIHTYFRQSGLESRKDTILYADVLLKEAEKSLQLSSHTNLFDYSIDSFGAHHGKNILHLTELWLGISEGKEFVLYSESLAKQVIPVIQHPLNPMHISHPVSRIVWHIAQQDVLRFMPYYHSAFQAPQYTPRLMWGEGMCVQPEKWILKAEDLKNYGSLGQLISKWQIPELIAFGNYDRELLLDTRRSTDRNIIEKELLTNGKCHVKSAEWVGQSPIHTGDKAMIYPQIIKSWKFEMPYPKLPSNINYQRSANSHWIYLKVHLVSPCREPFMNKTLRNLISRVTTTGECTQWFFLYYATIHEEIRIRFHLKNLTSKSLVKEALFHELEENHLVLSYNFEPYFPEVSKFGSGMAISEKIFGIESEFILSELSQIVNFRKDAVEIVAELYTRLFLDHHQADLIFKHLKEIKSRMRPDQKRILRVEFDYSPPASYQLFADKYLYTMKKHSFYGELAGLPMFLFHHIHLFINRIYLHEAKDTEATILFLVYRKMGKAMAIANQKA
;
A
#
# COMPACT_ATOMS: atom_id res chain seq x y z
N MET A 1 19.54 2.77 -27.04
CA MET A 1 19.68 3.44 -25.73
C MET A 1 19.33 2.40 -24.72
N ASP A 2 20.34 1.97 -23.98
CA ASP A 2 20.30 0.71 -23.26
C ASP A 2 20.30 0.92 -21.74
N PHE A 3 20.71 2.10 -21.29
CA PHE A 3 20.70 2.48 -19.88
C PHE A 3 20.54 4.00 -19.68
N LEU A 4 20.08 4.36 -18.48
CA LEU A 4 20.12 5.72 -17.94
C LEU A 4 21.39 5.86 -17.10
N PHE A 5 22.01 7.03 -17.11
CA PHE A 5 23.07 7.36 -16.16
C PHE A 5 22.86 8.75 -15.57
N ARG A 6 23.55 9.01 -14.47
CA ARG A 6 23.60 10.30 -13.79
C ARG A 6 25.07 10.66 -13.59
N THR A 7 25.44 11.92 -13.72
CA THR A 7 26.85 12.33 -13.57
C THR A 7 26.98 13.68 -12.86
N PRO A 8 27.99 13.87 -11.99
CA PRO A 8 28.43 15.20 -11.56
C PRO A 8 28.86 16.04 -12.77
N LEU A 9 28.74 17.37 -12.65
CA LEU A 9 29.06 18.32 -13.73
C LEU A 9 30.39 19.07 -13.55
N LEU A 10 31.02 18.99 -12.38
CA LEU A 10 32.36 19.57 -12.19
C LEU A 10 33.44 18.55 -12.55
N THR A 11 34.45 19.02 -13.28
CA THR A 11 35.59 18.20 -13.75
C THR A 11 36.93 18.61 -13.14
N PHE A 12 37.00 19.78 -12.49
CA PHE A 12 38.20 20.32 -11.86
C PHE A 12 38.34 19.89 -10.39
N ASP A 13 39.51 20.14 -9.77
CA ASP A 13 39.71 19.86 -8.34
C ASP A 13 39.06 20.95 -7.47
N PRO A 14 38.02 20.63 -6.66
CA PRO A 14 37.37 21.57 -5.74
C PRO A 14 38.30 22.25 -4.74
N ARG A 15 39.47 21.66 -4.50
CA ARG A 15 40.45 22.14 -3.50
C ARG A 15 41.55 22.98 -4.11
N ASN A 16 41.62 23.08 -5.44
CA ASN A 16 42.57 23.96 -6.11
C ASN A 16 41.95 25.36 -6.30
N GLN A 17 42.51 26.36 -5.62
CA GLN A 17 41.99 27.73 -5.70
C GLN A 17 41.97 28.29 -7.12
N LYS A 18 43.00 28.02 -7.94
CA LYS A 18 43.07 28.52 -9.33
C LYS A 18 41.96 27.91 -10.17
N ASP A 19 41.66 26.63 -9.98
CA ASP A 19 40.56 25.96 -10.66
C ASP A 19 39.21 26.53 -10.24
N VAL A 20 39.01 26.78 -8.94
CA VAL A 20 37.78 27.40 -8.41
C VAL A 20 37.59 28.80 -8.99
N GLU A 21 38.64 29.62 -9.02
CA GLU A 21 38.57 30.98 -9.57
C GLU A 21 38.36 30.97 -11.09
N LYS A 22 38.96 30.03 -11.83
CA LYS A 22 38.76 29.85 -13.27
C LYS A 22 37.31 29.49 -13.62
N ASN A 23 36.64 28.73 -12.75
CA ASN A 23 35.26 28.25 -12.97
C ASN A 23 34.22 29.06 -12.18
N TRP A 24 34.57 30.26 -11.69
CA TRP A 24 33.74 31.03 -10.76
C TRP A 24 32.32 31.32 -11.28
N GLU A 25 32.16 31.62 -12.57
CA GLU A 25 30.85 31.91 -13.17
C GLU A 25 29.91 30.68 -13.12
N GLN A 26 30.43 29.50 -13.49
CA GLN A 26 29.69 28.24 -13.41
C GLN A 26 29.29 27.93 -11.96
N ILE A 27 30.23 28.12 -11.02
CA ILE A 27 30.01 27.89 -9.59
C ILE A 27 28.92 28.82 -9.06
N MET A 28 29.02 30.12 -9.34
CA MET A 28 28.04 31.11 -8.89
C MET A 28 26.65 30.82 -9.45
N ARG A 29 26.55 30.44 -10.73
CA ARG A 29 25.28 30.00 -11.33
C ARG A 29 24.68 28.81 -10.57
N ALA A 30 25.48 27.80 -10.24
CA ALA A 30 25.01 26.64 -9.50
C ALA A 30 24.59 26.98 -8.06
N ILE A 31 25.32 27.85 -7.37
CA ILE A 31 25.02 28.32 -6.01
C ILE A 31 23.76 29.18 -5.99
N THR A 32 23.55 30.08 -6.96
CA THR A 32 22.32 30.91 -7.03
C THR A 32 21.05 30.07 -7.05
N TYR A 33 21.05 28.93 -7.75
CA TYR A 33 19.89 28.02 -7.76
C TYR A 33 19.78 27.14 -6.53
N SER A 34 20.90 26.68 -5.97
CA SER A 34 20.90 25.70 -4.87
C SER A 34 20.90 26.32 -3.47
N SER A 35 21.31 27.58 -3.34
CA SER A 35 21.34 28.35 -2.09
C SER A 35 21.31 29.86 -2.37
N PRO A 36 20.13 30.44 -2.69
CA PRO A 36 20.00 31.87 -3.01
C PRO A 36 20.57 32.80 -1.94
N ASP A 37 20.30 32.53 -0.66
CA ASP A 37 20.80 33.35 0.46
C ASP A 37 22.33 33.32 0.56
N PHE A 38 22.93 32.14 0.34
CA PHE A 38 24.39 32.04 0.33
C PHE A 38 24.99 32.75 -0.88
N ALA A 39 24.35 32.63 -2.05
CA ALA A 39 24.74 33.34 -3.27
C ALA A 39 24.74 34.86 -3.05
N LEU A 40 23.72 35.40 -2.38
CA LEU A 40 23.63 36.81 -2.02
C LEU A 40 24.79 37.24 -1.09
N GLY A 41 25.11 36.44 -0.07
CA GLY A 41 26.18 36.73 0.89
C GLY A 41 27.61 36.75 0.31
N ILE A 42 27.81 36.11 -0.84
CA ILE A 42 29.09 36.06 -1.57
C ILE A 42 29.06 36.82 -2.90
N LYS A 43 27.94 37.49 -3.22
CA LYS A 43 27.76 38.21 -4.48
C LYS A 43 28.85 39.27 -4.66
N GLY A 44 29.44 39.31 -5.86
CA GLY A 44 30.50 40.27 -6.21
C GLY A 44 31.88 40.00 -5.57
N LYS A 45 32.01 38.98 -4.72
CA LYS A 45 33.30 38.58 -4.14
C LYS A 45 34.01 37.56 -5.03
N LYS A 46 35.35 37.57 -4.99
CA LYS A 46 36.19 36.47 -5.50
C LYS A 46 36.40 35.43 -4.39
N TYR A 47 36.74 34.20 -4.75
CA TYR A 47 37.00 33.12 -3.79
C TYR A 47 38.02 33.50 -2.70
N SER A 48 39.12 34.15 -3.10
CA SER A 48 40.16 34.70 -2.20
C SER A 48 39.68 35.74 -1.19
N LYS A 49 38.50 36.35 -1.40
CA LYS A 49 37.91 37.36 -0.51
C LYS A 49 36.79 36.81 0.36
N LEU A 50 36.51 35.51 0.28
CA LEU A 50 35.55 34.84 1.15
C LEU A 50 36.13 34.61 2.54
N THR A 51 35.27 34.64 3.55
CA THR A 51 35.68 34.22 4.90
C THR A 51 35.94 32.71 4.93
N VAL A 52 36.71 32.22 5.92
CA VAL A 52 36.98 30.79 6.10
C VAL A 52 35.68 29.98 6.15
N HIS A 53 34.67 30.47 6.87
CA HIS A 53 33.37 29.81 6.93
C HIS A 53 32.65 29.76 5.57
N GLN A 54 32.70 30.85 4.80
CA GLN A 54 32.13 30.87 3.45
C GLN A 54 32.87 29.93 2.50
N GLN A 55 34.20 29.84 2.59
CA GLN A 55 35.00 28.88 1.81
C GLN A 55 34.66 27.44 2.19
N GLU A 56 34.53 27.10 3.47
CA GLU A 56 34.11 25.77 3.94
C GLU A 56 32.72 25.41 3.41
N LYS A 57 31.75 26.33 3.50
CA LYS A 57 30.40 26.13 2.98
C LYS A 57 30.39 25.92 1.46
N LEU A 58 31.17 26.72 0.72
CA LEU A 58 31.31 26.58 -0.72
C LEU A 58 31.98 25.24 -1.09
N LEU A 59 33.03 24.83 -0.37
CA LEU A 59 33.73 23.57 -0.59
C LEU A 59 32.76 22.38 -0.54
N LYS A 60 31.81 22.35 0.41
CA LYS A 60 30.77 21.30 0.47
C LYS A 60 29.95 21.20 -0.82
N TYR A 61 29.58 22.34 -1.41
CA TYR A 61 28.88 22.38 -2.71
C TYR A 61 29.77 21.91 -3.87
N LEU A 62 31.04 22.31 -3.89
CA LEU A 62 31.98 21.91 -4.93
C LEU A 62 32.28 20.40 -4.87
N LEU A 63 32.48 19.85 -3.67
CA LEU A 63 32.65 18.41 -3.46
C LEU A 63 31.43 17.63 -3.96
N ARG A 64 30.21 18.12 -3.67
CA ARG A 64 28.98 17.56 -4.23
C ARG A 64 29.03 17.59 -5.77
N GLY A 65 29.28 18.76 -6.36
CA GLY A 65 29.29 18.96 -7.80
C GLY A 65 30.34 18.14 -8.54
N ARG A 66 31.41 17.71 -7.86
CA ARG A 66 32.51 16.92 -8.43
C ARG A 66 32.30 15.40 -8.33
N TYR A 67 31.75 14.93 -7.21
CA TYR A 67 31.79 13.50 -6.85
C TYR A 67 30.41 12.84 -6.79
N ARG A 68 29.34 13.64 -6.67
CA ARG A 68 28.00 13.13 -6.46
C ARG A 68 27.10 13.33 -7.68
N ALA A 69 26.65 12.21 -8.23
CA ALA A 69 25.79 12.17 -9.41
C ALA A 69 24.29 12.40 -9.12
N THR A 70 23.85 12.56 -7.87
CA THR A 70 22.44 12.80 -7.55
C THR A 70 21.95 14.14 -8.14
N PRO A 71 20.99 14.14 -9.09
CA PRO A 71 20.58 15.34 -9.81
C PRO A 71 20.05 16.44 -8.89
N PHE A 72 20.67 17.62 -8.96
CA PHE A 72 20.33 18.78 -8.15
C PHE A 72 20.85 20.06 -8.80
N GLY A 73 19.95 20.84 -9.39
CA GLY A 73 20.29 22.09 -10.05
C GLY A 73 21.39 21.91 -11.11
N TYR A 74 22.43 22.73 -11.03
CA TYR A 74 23.58 22.70 -11.94
C TYR A 74 24.76 21.87 -11.44
N TRP A 75 24.57 21.02 -10.42
CA TRP A 75 25.64 20.19 -9.86
C TRP A 75 25.76 18.81 -10.53
N ALA A 76 24.65 18.28 -11.04
CA ALA A 76 24.60 16.96 -11.66
C ALA A 76 23.49 16.91 -12.71
N ALA A 77 23.66 16.05 -13.71
CA ALA A 77 22.72 15.85 -14.81
C ALA A 77 22.45 14.36 -15.07
N VAL A 78 21.40 14.08 -15.82
CA VAL A 78 21.06 12.73 -16.30
C VAL A 78 21.37 12.57 -17.78
N GLY A 79 21.62 11.36 -18.25
CA GLY A 79 21.87 11.08 -19.66
C GLY A 79 21.50 9.65 -20.03
N LEU A 80 21.52 9.36 -21.33
CA LEU A 80 21.27 8.02 -21.87
C LEU A 80 22.58 7.45 -22.42
N GLY A 81 22.77 6.15 -22.31
CA GLY A 81 23.93 5.48 -22.89
C GLY A 81 23.62 4.16 -23.57
N ASN A 82 24.64 3.57 -24.20
CA ASN A 82 24.58 2.31 -24.92
C ASN A 82 25.72 1.38 -24.49
N TRP A 83 25.53 0.09 -24.68
CA TRP A 83 26.61 -0.89 -24.56
C TRP A 83 27.37 -0.97 -25.89
N GLY A 84 28.70 -1.02 -25.84
CA GLY A 84 29.55 -1.08 -27.03
C GLY A 84 30.90 -1.73 -26.77
N LEU A 85 31.89 -1.48 -27.63
CA LEU A 85 33.22 -2.09 -27.50
C LEU A 85 34.17 -1.32 -26.58
N CYS A 86 34.08 0.02 -26.58
CA CYS A 86 34.99 0.88 -25.83
C CYS A 86 34.22 2.00 -25.10
N TYR A 87 34.86 2.60 -24.09
CA TYR A 87 34.33 3.80 -23.46
C TYR A 87 34.30 4.98 -24.43
N SER A 88 33.17 5.67 -24.51
CA SER A 88 33.10 6.97 -25.21
C SER A 88 33.67 8.09 -24.32
N GLN A 89 34.05 9.20 -24.94
CA GLN A 89 34.39 10.43 -24.22
C GLN A 89 33.17 11.36 -24.12
N PRO A 90 32.47 11.44 -22.96
CA PRO A 90 31.36 12.35 -22.80
C PRO A 90 31.80 13.81 -22.89
N ASP A 91 30.95 14.60 -23.53
CA ASP A 91 30.92 16.05 -23.38
C ASP A 91 29.79 16.37 -22.38
N LEU A 92 30.12 17.01 -21.26
CA LEU A 92 29.18 17.36 -20.18
C LEU A 92 28.23 18.51 -20.53
N ASN A 93 28.13 18.85 -21.82
CA ASN A 93 27.13 19.76 -22.34
C ASN A 93 25.70 19.35 -21.98
N THR A 94 25.00 20.26 -21.29
CA THR A 94 23.66 20.01 -20.78
C THR A 94 22.60 20.83 -21.51
N LYS A 95 21.36 20.35 -21.43
CA LYS A 95 20.15 21.14 -21.71
C LYS A 95 19.15 20.99 -20.56
N PRO A 96 18.38 22.04 -20.23
CA PRO A 96 17.30 21.91 -19.27
C PRO A 96 16.26 20.89 -19.73
N ILE A 97 15.83 20.02 -18.83
CA ILE A 97 14.63 19.21 -19.00
C ILE A 97 13.45 20.11 -18.68
N LYS A 98 12.77 20.58 -19.71
CA LYS A 98 11.55 21.38 -19.54
C LYS A 98 10.36 20.43 -19.44
N ALA A 99 9.44 20.72 -18.53
CA ALA A 99 8.10 20.18 -18.67
C ALA A 99 7.55 20.60 -20.04
N ALA A 100 6.75 19.74 -20.68
CA ALA A 100 5.99 20.17 -21.85
C ALA A 100 5.28 21.48 -21.49
N LYS A 101 5.43 22.51 -22.34
CA LYS A 101 4.56 23.68 -22.23
C LYS A 101 3.13 23.13 -22.19
N PRO A 102 2.26 23.61 -21.28
CA PRO A 102 0.86 23.25 -21.40
C PRO A 102 0.42 23.51 -22.85
N ALA A 103 -0.43 22.64 -23.38
CA ALA A 103 -0.96 22.79 -24.74
C ALA A 103 -1.40 24.26 -24.96
N PRO A 104 -1.27 24.82 -26.18
CA PRO A 104 -1.40 26.26 -26.43
C PRO A 104 -2.78 26.89 -26.11
N ASN A 105 -3.74 26.12 -25.61
CA ASN A 105 -5.08 26.58 -25.25
C ASN A 105 -5.23 26.95 -23.76
N ILE A 106 -4.18 27.48 -23.12
CA ILE A 106 -4.35 28.16 -21.84
C ILE A 106 -4.47 29.66 -22.10
N SER A 107 -5.69 30.05 -22.47
CA SER A 107 -6.15 31.43 -22.32
C SER A 107 -5.91 31.87 -20.88
N LYS A 108 -5.51 33.13 -20.67
CA LYS A 108 -5.46 33.81 -19.36
C LYS A 108 -6.53 33.24 -18.42
N THR A 109 -6.10 32.70 -17.28
CA THR A 109 -6.91 31.98 -16.28
C THR A 109 -8.24 32.69 -16.03
N LYS A 110 -9.31 32.24 -16.68
CA LYS A 110 -10.67 32.47 -16.19
C LYS A 110 -10.80 31.66 -14.90
N SER A 111 -11.44 32.23 -13.88
CA SER A 111 -11.83 31.46 -12.70
C SER A 111 -12.55 30.17 -13.14
N PRO A 112 -12.35 29.04 -12.44
CA PRO A 112 -13.06 27.81 -12.78
C PRO A 112 -14.56 28.08 -12.86
N SER A 113 -15.20 27.62 -13.94
CA SER A 113 -16.64 27.85 -14.15
C SER A 113 -17.49 26.88 -13.34
N THR A 114 -16.98 25.70 -13.01
CA THR A 114 -17.69 24.63 -12.31
C THR A 114 -16.87 24.06 -11.16
N TYR A 115 -17.56 23.48 -10.19
CA TYR A 115 -16.99 22.91 -8.96
C TYR A 115 -17.62 21.54 -8.68
N CYS A 116 -16.96 20.72 -7.86
CA CYS A 116 -17.45 19.43 -7.35
C CYS A 116 -17.29 19.35 -5.82
N LEU A 117 -17.93 18.34 -5.20
CA LEU A 117 -17.68 18.04 -3.78
C LEU A 117 -16.38 17.26 -3.59
N PRO A 118 -15.67 17.46 -2.46
CA PRO A 118 -14.51 16.66 -2.11
C PRO A 118 -14.89 15.18 -1.92
N VAL A 119 -13.97 14.29 -2.29
CA VAL A 119 -14.14 12.84 -2.12
C VAL A 119 -14.15 12.47 -0.63
N GLY A 120 -14.97 11.48 -0.26
CA GLY A 120 -15.09 11.02 1.13
C GLY A 120 -15.95 11.93 2.02
N PHE A 121 -16.74 12.82 1.43
CA PHE A 121 -17.68 13.69 2.12
C PHE A 121 -18.68 12.91 2.99
N LYS A 122 -18.89 13.36 4.23
CA LYS A 122 -19.82 12.74 5.19
C LYS A 122 -20.63 13.78 5.96
N LYS A 123 -21.95 13.60 6.01
CA LYS A 123 -22.86 14.36 6.89
C LYS A 123 -22.98 13.69 8.26
N ASN A 124 -22.77 14.45 9.33
CA ASN A 124 -23.14 14.10 10.70
C ASN A 124 -24.30 15.00 11.17
N LYS A 125 -24.81 14.80 12.39
CA LYS A 125 -25.99 15.51 12.91
C LYS A 125 -25.83 17.04 12.89
N HIS A 126 -24.63 17.55 13.13
CA HIS A 126 -24.37 18.98 13.31
C HIS A 126 -23.32 19.56 12.34
N HIS A 127 -22.61 18.71 11.60
CA HIS A 127 -21.53 19.14 10.73
C HIS A 127 -21.34 18.21 9.53
N TYR A 128 -20.68 18.74 8.52
CA TYR A 128 -20.12 18.04 7.39
C TYR A 128 -18.62 17.81 7.62
N LEU A 129 -18.16 16.58 7.43
CA LEU A 129 -16.76 16.17 7.48
C LEU A 129 -16.27 15.89 6.05
N PHE A 130 -15.14 16.46 5.68
CA PHE A 130 -14.49 16.22 4.40
C PHE A 130 -12.99 16.50 4.49
N TRP A 131 -12.25 16.11 3.45
CA TRP A 131 -10.82 16.36 3.36
C TRP A 131 -10.55 17.44 2.32
N SER A 132 -9.66 18.36 2.65
CA SER A 132 -9.20 19.38 1.70
C SER A 132 -7.73 19.69 1.92
N PHE A 133 -7.06 20.14 0.86
CA PHE A 133 -5.69 20.63 0.95
C PHE A 133 -5.68 22.02 1.59
N ASP A 134 -4.86 22.18 2.62
CA ASP A 134 -4.62 23.43 3.31
C ASP A 134 -3.35 24.08 2.74
N GLU A 135 -3.51 25.24 2.09
CA GLU A 135 -2.40 25.93 1.42
C GLU A 135 -1.41 26.55 2.42
N GLU A 136 -1.83 26.87 3.66
CA GLU A 136 -0.94 27.44 4.68
C GLU A 136 -0.07 26.37 5.34
N LYS A 137 -0.67 25.21 5.65
CA LYS A 137 0.06 24.07 6.22
C LYS A 137 0.71 23.17 5.18
N GLU A 138 0.47 23.44 3.90
CA GLU A 138 0.93 22.65 2.75
C GLU A 138 0.59 21.15 2.86
N GLY A 139 -0.64 20.81 3.25
CA GLY A 139 -1.04 19.41 3.47
C GLY A 139 -2.54 19.16 3.52
N TRP A 140 -2.95 17.91 3.36
CA TRP A 140 -4.34 17.47 3.46
C TRP A 140 -4.80 17.33 4.91
N LEU A 141 -5.94 17.95 5.21
CA LEU A 141 -6.53 17.94 6.55
C LEU A 141 -8.01 17.58 6.47
N ALA A 142 -8.47 16.85 7.48
CA ALA A 142 -9.89 16.70 7.76
C ALA A 142 -10.45 18.05 8.26
N LYS A 143 -11.50 18.55 7.62
CA LYS A 143 -12.21 19.78 7.98
C LYS A 143 -13.66 19.48 8.35
N PHE A 144 -14.20 20.36 9.18
CA PHE A 144 -15.57 20.30 9.68
C PHE A 144 -16.26 21.63 9.39
N ILE A 145 -17.47 21.59 8.82
CA ILE A 145 -18.32 22.77 8.66
C ILE A 145 -19.70 22.48 9.23
N GLU A 146 -20.22 23.37 10.06
CA GLU A 146 -21.56 23.24 10.62
C GLU A 146 -22.64 23.16 9.53
N THR A 147 -23.65 22.33 9.76
CA THR A 147 -24.79 22.22 8.84
C THR A 147 -25.55 23.53 8.78
N ASN A 148 -25.88 23.98 7.57
CA ASN A 148 -26.75 25.13 7.34
C ASN A 148 -27.53 24.95 6.03
N LYS A 149 -28.60 25.73 5.86
CA LYS A 149 -29.53 25.61 4.72
C LYS A 149 -28.86 25.77 3.35
N VAL A 150 -27.86 26.63 3.24
CA VAL A 150 -27.12 26.81 1.97
C VAL A 150 -26.33 25.55 1.65
N LEU A 151 -25.61 25.00 2.62
CA LEU A 151 -24.88 23.76 2.44
C LEU A 151 -25.81 22.58 2.17
N ASP A 152 -26.94 22.46 2.88
CA ASP A 152 -27.91 21.41 2.61
C ASP A 152 -28.37 21.45 1.14
N LYS A 153 -28.68 22.64 0.61
CA LYS A 153 -29.04 22.82 -0.80
C LYS A 153 -27.89 22.52 -1.77
N VAL A 154 -26.65 22.89 -1.43
CA VAL A 154 -25.46 22.49 -2.18
C VAL A 154 -25.35 20.96 -2.24
N ILE A 155 -25.49 20.26 -1.12
CA ILE A 155 -25.37 18.81 -1.08
C ILE A 155 -26.52 18.13 -1.82
N GLU A 156 -27.75 18.63 -1.67
CA GLU A 156 -28.92 18.15 -2.40
C GLU A 156 -28.74 18.26 -3.92
N TRP A 157 -28.15 19.35 -4.39
CA TRP A 157 -27.82 19.54 -5.81
C TRP A 157 -26.96 18.39 -6.35
N TYR A 158 -25.94 17.99 -5.59
CA TYR A 158 -25.01 16.92 -5.99
C TYR A 158 -25.59 15.51 -5.90
N TYR A 159 -26.80 15.31 -5.37
CA TYR A 159 -27.51 14.04 -5.51
C TYR A 159 -27.97 13.78 -6.95
N THR A 160 -28.15 14.83 -7.76
CA THR A 160 -28.65 14.74 -9.14
C THR A 160 -27.68 15.30 -10.18
N ASN A 161 -26.74 16.14 -9.76
CA ASN A 161 -25.78 16.81 -10.65
C ASN A 161 -24.35 16.47 -10.26
N ALA A 162 -23.46 16.39 -11.26
CA ALA A 162 -22.04 16.14 -11.03
C ALA A 162 -21.26 17.42 -10.65
N PHE A 163 -21.74 18.59 -11.08
CA PHE A 163 -21.05 19.87 -10.98
C PHE A 163 -21.98 21.00 -10.57
N LEU A 164 -21.41 22.03 -9.93
CA LEU A 164 -22.09 23.27 -9.59
C LEU A 164 -21.31 24.46 -10.16
N ASP A 165 -21.96 25.31 -10.96
CA ASP A 165 -21.43 26.61 -11.37
C ASP A 165 -22.06 27.75 -10.54
N PHE A 166 -21.47 28.93 -10.65
CA PHE A 166 -21.93 30.10 -9.90
C PHE A 166 -23.33 30.55 -10.34
N ASP A 167 -23.67 30.42 -11.62
CA ASP A 167 -24.97 30.85 -12.14
C ASP A 167 -26.11 29.97 -11.60
N SER A 168 -25.91 28.65 -11.59
CA SER A 168 -26.82 27.68 -10.98
C SER A 168 -26.93 27.91 -9.48
N PHE A 169 -25.82 28.19 -8.79
CA PHE A 169 -25.85 28.55 -7.37
C PHE A 169 -26.65 29.83 -7.11
N CYS A 170 -26.45 30.86 -7.93
CA CYS A 170 -27.18 32.13 -7.86
C CYS A 170 -28.69 31.96 -8.07
N SER A 171 -29.10 31.04 -8.96
CA SER A 171 -30.52 30.79 -9.25
C SER A 171 -31.34 30.33 -8.03
N TRP A 172 -30.69 29.91 -6.95
CA TRP A 172 -31.34 29.44 -5.73
C TRP A 172 -31.84 30.54 -4.80
N PHE A 173 -31.48 31.80 -5.07
CA PHE A 173 -31.73 32.94 -4.21
C PHE A 173 -32.62 33.96 -4.93
N ASP A 174 -33.68 34.40 -4.27
CA ASP A 174 -34.63 35.40 -4.82
C ASP A 174 -34.10 36.85 -4.76
N SER A 175 -32.83 37.08 -4.40
CA SER A 175 -32.33 38.39 -3.95
C SER A 175 -31.56 39.19 -5.01
N SER A 176 -31.73 40.52 -4.99
CA SER A 176 -30.94 41.51 -5.75
C SER A 176 -29.51 41.75 -5.23
N ASP A 177 -29.12 41.15 -4.10
CA ASP A 177 -27.79 41.33 -3.48
C ASP A 177 -26.77 40.28 -3.97
N GLN A 178 -26.41 40.41 -5.25
CA GLN A 178 -25.39 39.61 -5.92
C GLN A 178 -24.04 39.62 -5.19
N ARG A 179 -23.70 40.68 -4.44
CA ARG A 179 -22.45 40.75 -3.69
C ARG A 179 -22.45 39.76 -2.54
N ARG A 180 -23.55 39.65 -1.79
CA ARG A 180 -23.64 38.71 -0.68
C ARG A 180 -23.61 37.26 -1.16
N ILE A 181 -24.28 36.92 -2.25
CA ILE A 181 -24.25 35.57 -2.85
C ILE A 181 -22.83 35.22 -3.28
N LYS A 182 -22.13 36.15 -3.94
CA LYS A 182 -20.73 35.98 -4.32
C LYS A 182 -19.82 35.75 -3.11
N THR A 183 -19.99 36.50 -2.03
CA THR A 183 -19.23 36.29 -0.78
C THR A 183 -19.47 34.90 -0.18
N ILE A 184 -20.70 34.39 -0.22
CA ILE A 184 -21.01 33.03 0.26
C ILE A 184 -20.31 31.99 -0.62
N TRP A 185 -20.40 32.14 -1.94
CA TRP A 185 -19.72 31.28 -2.91
C TRP A 185 -18.20 31.23 -2.69
N GLU A 186 -17.57 32.40 -2.55
CA GLU A 186 -16.13 32.50 -2.26
C GLU A 186 -15.77 31.81 -0.94
N LYS A 187 -16.60 31.95 0.11
CA LYS A 187 -16.40 31.23 1.38
C LYS A 187 -16.51 29.71 1.23
N LEU A 188 -17.44 29.21 0.41
CA LEU A 188 -17.55 27.79 0.11
C LEU A 188 -16.27 27.27 -0.56
N ILE A 189 -15.76 27.99 -1.57
CA ILE A 189 -14.49 27.65 -2.22
C ILE A 189 -13.32 27.68 -1.23
N MET A 190 -13.18 28.77 -0.47
CA MET A 190 -12.09 28.94 0.51
C MET A 190 -12.11 27.87 1.61
N SER A 191 -13.30 27.41 2.00
CA SER A 191 -13.44 26.33 2.97
C SER A 191 -12.96 24.97 2.44
N GLY A 192 -12.87 24.81 1.12
CA GLY A 192 -12.50 23.57 0.44
C GLY A 192 -13.64 22.59 0.19
N ILE A 193 -14.89 22.95 0.54
CA ILE A 193 -16.08 22.12 0.27
C ILE A 193 -16.50 22.16 -1.21
N LEU A 194 -16.09 23.20 -1.95
CA LEU A 194 -16.19 23.26 -3.40
C LEU A 194 -14.80 23.19 -4.00
N VAL A 195 -14.51 22.08 -4.69
CA VAL A 195 -13.25 21.83 -5.37
C VAL A 195 -13.39 22.23 -6.83
N ALA A 196 -12.47 23.04 -7.34
CA ALA A 196 -12.50 23.51 -8.72
C ALA A 196 -12.41 22.36 -9.72
N HIS A 197 -13.35 22.33 -10.67
CA HIS A 197 -13.40 21.33 -11.73
C HIS A 197 -12.35 21.61 -12.82
N GLY A 198 -11.57 20.60 -13.22
CA GLY A 198 -10.76 20.63 -14.44
C GLY A 198 -9.46 21.44 -14.37
N THR A 199 -9.16 22.11 -13.27
CA THR A 199 -7.93 22.89 -13.11
C THR A 199 -7.41 22.84 -11.69
N VAL A 200 -6.65 21.80 -11.36
CA VAL A 200 -5.68 21.88 -10.27
C VAL A 200 -4.35 21.35 -10.77
N LYS A 201 -3.80 21.98 -11.82
CA LYS A 201 -2.34 21.96 -11.94
C LYS A 201 -1.82 22.90 -10.85
N PRO A 202 -1.09 22.40 -9.84
CA PRO A 202 -0.44 23.27 -8.88
C PRO A 202 0.44 24.24 -9.66
N ILE A 203 0.31 25.53 -9.37
CA ILE A 203 1.24 26.55 -9.88
C ILE A 203 2.58 26.27 -9.19
N LEU A 204 3.40 25.44 -9.80
CA LEU A 204 4.79 25.25 -9.36
C LEU A 204 5.51 26.57 -9.62
N LYS A 205 6.11 27.18 -8.57
CA LYS A 205 7.06 28.26 -8.81
C LYS A 205 8.28 27.63 -9.50
N ASP A 206 8.72 28.25 -10.60
CA ASP A 206 9.75 27.71 -11.51
C ASP A 206 11.16 27.83 -10.90
N ASN A 207 11.39 27.22 -9.74
CA ASN A 207 12.62 27.36 -8.96
C ASN A 207 13.53 26.13 -9.08
N SER A 208 13.05 25.01 -9.63
CA SER A 208 13.81 23.77 -9.73
C SER A 208 14.19 23.47 -11.19
N ILE A 209 15.45 23.12 -11.42
CA ILE A 209 15.96 22.75 -12.75
C ILE A 209 16.56 21.35 -12.73
N ASP A 210 16.13 20.54 -13.69
CA ASP A 210 16.75 19.26 -14.04
C ASP A 210 17.50 19.39 -15.36
N LEU A 211 18.66 18.77 -15.45
CA LEU A 211 19.56 18.86 -16.60
C LEU A 211 19.73 17.50 -17.27
N LYS A 212 19.75 17.50 -18.59
CA LYS A 212 20.08 16.34 -19.42
C LYS A 212 21.39 16.55 -20.17
N ILE A 213 22.30 15.58 -20.13
CA ILE A 213 23.47 15.50 -21.02
C ILE A 213 22.99 15.32 -22.46
N LYS A 214 23.47 16.17 -23.38
CA LYS A 214 23.04 16.14 -24.78
C LYS A 214 23.50 14.86 -25.49
N ASN A 215 24.74 14.46 -25.23
CA ASN A 215 25.38 13.33 -25.90
C ASN A 215 25.16 12.05 -25.10
N THR A 216 25.29 10.92 -25.78
CA THR A 216 25.16 9.60 -25.17
C THR A 216 26.52 9.02 -24.84
N ILE A 217 26.62 8.25 -23.76
CA ILE A 217 27.84 7.54 -23.41
C ILE A 217 27.80 6.08 -23.88
N THR A 218 28.95 5.52 -24.22
CA THR A 218 29.13 4.11 -24.54
C THR A 218 29.99 3.47 -23.46
N ILE A 219 29.57 2.30 -22.97
CA ILE A 219 30.30 1.50 -21.96
C ILE A 219 30.53 0.10 -22.54
N PRO A 220 31.69 -0.54 -22.29
CA PRO A 220 31.98 -1.88 -22.79
C PRO A 220 30.90 -2.91 -22.43
N ILE A 221 30.54 -3.76 -23.40
CA ILE A 221 29.58 -4.85 -23.24
C ILE A 221 30.01 -5.86 -22.17
N ALA A 222 31.33 -5.97 -21.92
CA ALA A 222 31.88 -6.79 -20.84
C ALA A 222 31.31 -6.42 -19.46
N ILE A 223 31.10 -5.12 -19.18
CA ILE A 223 30.47 -4.63 -17.95
C ILE A 223 29.03 -5.13 -17.85
N LYS A 224 28.26 -5.02 -18.96
CA LYS A 224 26.89 -5.54 -19.02
C LYS A 224 26.84 -7.02 -18.70
N ASN A 225 27.72 -7.81 -19.31
CA ASN A 225 27.77 -9.26 -19.12
C ASN A 225 28.08 -9.63 -17.66
N ARG A 226 28.98 -8.91 -16.99
CA ARG A 226 29.25 -9.10 -15.54
C ARG A 226 28.03 -8.79 -14.67
N LEU A 227 27.19 -7.84 -15.05
CA LEU A 227 25.95 -7.52 -14.31
C LEU A 227 24.90 -8.62 -14.40
N GLU A 228 24.94 -9.53 -15.38
CA GLU A 228 23.96 -10.61 -15.50
C GLU A 228 24.06 -11.65 -14.36
N VAL A 229 25.12 -11.62 -13.55
CA VAL A 229 25.21 -12.37 -12.29
C VAL A 229 24.15 -11.92 -11.28
N ILE A 230 23.71 -10.66 -11.32
CA ILE A 230 22.69 -10.13 -10.40
C ILE A 230 21.37 -10.91 -10.51
N PRO A 231 20.68 -10.96 -11.67
CA PRO A 231 19.44 -11.71 -11.80
C PRO A 231 19.63 -13.22 -11.67
N ASN A 232 20.80 -13.77 -12.02
CA ASN A 232 21.00 -15.21 -12.13
C ASN A 232 21.52 -15.87 -10.84
N GLU A 233 22.30 -15.17 -10.03
CA GLU A 233 22.96 -15.75 -8.85
C GLU A 233 22.64 -15.04 -7.53
N MET A 234 22.28 -13.74 -7.55
CA MET A 234 22.12 -12.94 -6.33
C MET A 234 20.69 -12.97 -5.74
N GLY A 235 19.80 -13.82 -6.24
CA GLY A 235 18.39 -13.91 -5.82
C GLY A 235 18.19 -14.12 -4.32
N ALA A 236 19.06 -14.89 -3.66
CA ALA A 236 19.02 -15.10 -2.21
C ALA A 236 19.30 -13.82 -1.40
N LEU A 237 19.90 -12.79 -2.01
CA LEU A 237 20.18 -11.49 -1.38
C LEU A 237 18.99 -10.52 -1.41
N PHE A 238 17.86 -10.91 -2.01
CA PHE A 238 16.65 -10.08 -2.05
C PHE A 238 15.58 -10.68 -1.15
N THR A 239 15.12 -9.90 -0.17
CA THR A 239 14.09 -10.32 0.79
C THR A 239 12.82 -9.49 0.64
N PRO A 240 11.61 -10.09 0.62
CA PRO A 240 10.35 -9.35 0.68
C PRO A 240 10.27 -8.51 1.95
N VAL A 241 9.73 -7.29 1.85
CA VAL A 241 9.53 -6.41 3.01
C VAL A 241 8.09 -5.94 3.06
N ALA A 242 7.38 -6.31 4.13
CA ALA A 242 6.09 -5.72 4.47
C ALA A 242 6.31 -4.43 5.27
N THR A 243 5.70 -3.33 4.85
CA THR A 243 5.72 -2.09 5.64
C THR A 243 4.75 -2.19 6.81
N SER A 244 5.15 -1.68 7.98
CA SER A 244 4.29 -1.55 9.15
C SER A 244 2.95 -0.90 8.84
N PHE A 245 2.98 0.19 8.06
CA PHE A 245 1.79 0.88 7.58
C PHE A 245 0.78 -0.06 6.93
N LEU A 246 1.22 -0.90 5.98
CA LEU A 246 0.34 -1.79 5.23
C LEU A 246 -0.19 -2.93 6.11
N GLU A 247 0.60 -3.44 7.06
CA GLU A 247 0.15 -4.46 8.00
C GLU A 247 -0.89 -3.90 8.99
N SER A 248 -0.68 -2.69 9.53
CA SER A 248 -1.67 -2.00 10.34
C SER A 248 -2.94 -1.70 9.55
N PHE A 249 -2.81 -1.22 8.30
CA PHE A 249 -3.96 -0.98 7.43
C PHE A 249 -4.71 -2.27 7.08
N LYS A 250 -3.99 -3.37 6.80
CA LYS A 250 -4.57 -4.69 6.54
C LYS A 250 -5.34 -5.21 7.75
N THR A 251 -4.78 -5.08 8.95
CA THR A 251 -5.45 -5.41 10.21
C THR A 251 -6.75 -4.60 10.36
N TRP A 252 -6.66 -3.28 10.17
CA TRP A 252 -7.82 -2.40 10.23
C TRP A 252 -8.89 -2.76 9.17
N PHE A 253 -8.48 -3.01 7.93
CA PHE A 253 -9.36 -3.34 6.81
C PHE A 253 -10.09 -4.67 7.05
N ILE A 254 -9.37 -5.73 7.43
CA ILE A 254 -9.97 -7.05 7.74
C ILE A 254 -10.94 -6.94 8.92
N THR A 255 -10.59 -6.15 9.94
CA THR A 255 -11.46 -5.95 11.12
C THR A 255 -12.80 -5.32 10.74
N HIS A 256 -12.78 -4.36 9.80
CA HIS A 256 -13.99 -3.64 9.39
C HIS A 256 -14.79 -4.35 8.30
N PHE A 257 -14.09 -5.04 7.39
CA PHE A 257 -14.66 -5.47 6.12
C PHE A 257 -14.48 -6.97 5.85
N ASP A 258 -13.72 -7.71 6.64
CA ASP A 258 -13.50 -9.15 6.46
C ASP A 258 -13.00 -9.49 5.03
N ASP A 259 -13.72 -10.33 4.28
CA ASP A 259 -13.44 -10.70 2.90
C ASP A 259 -14.09 -9.76 1.85
N ARG A 260 -14.67 -8.64 2.28
CA ARG A 260 -15.47 -7.76 1.43
C ARG A 260 -14.61 -6.84 0.57
N PHE A 261 -15.08 -6.60 -0.64
CA PHE A 261 -14.56 -5.53 -1.50
C PHE A 261 -15.35 -4.25 -1.25
N VAL A 262 -14.61 -3.16 -0.99
CA VAL A 262 -15.15 -1.88 -0.54
C VAL A 262 -14.70 -0.78 -1.50
N ARG A 263 -15.60 0.12 -1.88
CA ARG A 263 -15.20 1.29 -2.67
C ARG A 263 -14.26 2.19 -1.88
N MET A 264 -13.19 2.66 -2.53
CA MET A 264 -12.12 3.40 -1.85
C MET A 264 -12.59 4.71 -1.20
N ASP A 265 -13.61 5.37 -1.76
CA ASP A 265 -14.18 6.60 -1.20
C ASP A 265 -14.86 6.38 0.17
N ARG A 266 -15.30 5.16 0.46
CA ARG A 266 -15.97 4.82 1.72
C ARG A 266 -15.01 4.66 2.90
N LEU A 267 -13.73 4.40 2.65
CA LEU A 267 -12.73 4.27 3.72
C LEU A 267 -12.69 5.54 4.59
N MET A 268 -12.76 6.71 3.95
CA MET A 268 -12.73 8.02 4.59
C MET A 268 -13.98 8.34 5.42
N GLN A 269 -15.03 7.53 5.34
CA GLN A 269 -16.28 7.73 6.08
C GLN A 269 -16.25 7.05 7.47
N HIS A 270 -15.25 6.21 7.75
CA HIS A 270 -15.07 5.54 9.03
C HIS A 270 -14.43 6.48 10.07
N LYS A 271 -14.96 6.45 11.30
CA LYS A 271 -14.59 7.38 12.38
C LYS A 271 -13.15 7.19 12.88
N ASP A 272 -12.62 5.99 12.74
CA ASP A 272 -11.32 5.51 13.20
C ASP A 272 -10.33 5.29 12.04
N PHE A 273 -10.71 5.70 10.82
CA PHE A 273 -9.83 5.66 9.66
C PHE A 273 -8.81 6.80 9.71
N TRP A 274 -7.66 6.53 10.33
CA TRP A 274 -6.60 7.53 10.55
C TRP A 274 -5.24 7.02 10.04
N PRO A 275 -4.97 7.02 8.72
CA PRO A 275 -3.74 6.42 8.19
C PRO A 275 -2.43 7.00 8.73
N ALA A 276 -2.45 8.24 9.23
CA ALA A 276 -1.31 8.86 9.88
C ALA A 276 -0.81 8.10 11.13
N THR A 277 -1.64 7.27 11.77
CA THR A 277 -1.25 6.50 12.97
C THR A 277 -0.66 5.13 12.63
N TYR A 278 -0.72 4.69 11.37
CA TYR A 278 -0.27 3.35 10.97
C TYR A 278 1.25 3.21 10.90
N ASP A 279 2.01 4.30 10.95
CA ASP A 279 3.48 4.28 10.94
C ASP A 279 4.12 3.91 12.29
N ILE A 280 3.32 3.79 13.36
CA ILE A 280 3.82 3.82 14.75
C ILE A 280 4.55 2.52 15.16
N GLN A 281 4.53 1.45 14.36
CA GLN A 281 5.15 0.17 14.72
C GLN A 281 6.16 -0.30 13.67
N ASN A 282 7.40 0.17 13.70
CA ASN A 282 8.48 -0.49 12.96
C ASN A 282 8.76 -1.85 13.60
N THR A 283 8.07 -2.90 13.14
CA THR A 283 8.49 -4.27 13.41
C THR A 283 9.68 -4.58 12.50
N PRO A 284 10.86 -4.96 13.05
CA PRO A 284 11.92 -5.49 12.22
C PRO A 284 11.37 -6.69 11.44
N SER A 285 11.64 -6.77 10.15
CA SER A 285 11.28 -7.95 9.36
C SER A 285 11.88 -9.18 10.03
N ASN A 286 11.05 -10.17 10.38
CA ASN A 286 11.45 -11.49 10.87
C ASN A 286 12.17 -12.28 9.76
N SER A 287 13.33 -11.81 9.30
CA SER A 287 14.27 -12.63 8.55
C SER A 287 15.11 -13.41 9.56
N THR A 288 15.10 -14.73 9.42
CA THR A 288 15.91 -15.70 10.17
C THR A 288 17.42 -15.57 9.92
N PHE A 289 17.84 -14.65 9.05
CA PHE A 289 19.23 -14.40 8.72
C PHE A 289 19.91 -13.60 9.83
N SER A 290 20.62 -14.26 10.73
CA SER A 290 21.45 -13.61 11.75
C SER A 290 22.93 -13.82 11.42
N ILE A 291 23.69 -12.73 11.42
CA ILE A 291 25.15 -12.77 11.46
C ILE A 291 25.54 -12.21 12.84
N PRO A 292 26.26 -12.98 13.69
CA PRO A 292 26.77 -12.48 14.95
C PRO A 292 27.58 -11.20 14.72
N GLY A 293 27.43 -10.18 15.57
CA GLY A 293 28.19 -8.93 15.42
C GLY A 293 29.71 -9.11 15.47
N THR A 294 30.19 -10.20 16.07
CA THR A 294 31.60 -10.62 16.14
C THR A 294 32.12 -11.27 14.84
N PHE A 295 31.26 -11.50 13.86
CA PHE A 295 31.64 -12.10 12.57
C PHE A 295 32.47 -11.13 11.71
N TRP A 296 32.32 -9.81 11.91
CA TRP A 296 32.97 -8.81 11.09
C TRP A 296 34.38 -8.52 11.60
N GLU A 297 35.39 -9.16 11.00
CA GLU A 297 36.80 -8.91 11.31
C GLU A 297 37.38 -7.74 10.49
N TYR A 298 38.22 -6.95 11.16
CA TYR A 298 38.80 -5.74 10.61
C TYR A 298 39.78 -6.03 9.46
N GLY A 299 39.72 -5.28 8.36
CA GLY A 299 40.64 -5.40 7.22
C GLY A 299 40.43 -6.61 6.31
N GLN A 300 39.37 -7.41 6.52
CA GLN A 300 39.02 -8.51 5.61
C GLN A 300 38.20 -8.03 4.41
N VAL A 301 38.38 -8.72 3.27
CA VAL A 301 37.46 -8.66 2.13
C VAL A 301 36.65 -9.95 2.12
N LEU A 302 35.33 -9.83 2.13
CA LEU A 302 34.44 -10.98 2.23
C LEU A 302 33.71 -11.24 0.92
N ASP A 303 33.89 -12.42 0.35
CA ASP A 303 33.15 -12.87 -0.83
C ASP A 303 31.84 -13.55 -0.41
N LEU A 304 30.73 -12.83 -0.57
CA LEU A 304 29.39 -13.33 -0.22
C LEU A 304 28.96 -14.52 -1.08
N SER A 305 29.52 -14.68 -2.29
CA SER A 305 29.16 -15.79 -3.18
C SER A 305 29.62 -17.17 -2.68
N ARG A 306 30.54 -17.19 -1.70
CA ARG A 306 31.01 -18.40 -1.01
C ARG A 306 30.20 -18.73 0.23
N LEU A 307 29.46 -17.76 0.74
CA LEU A 307 28.71 -17.86 2.00
C LEU A 307 27.20 -17.98 1.80
N ILE A 308 26.70 -17.45 0.68
CA ILE A 308 25.29 -17.37 0.37
C ILE A 308 25.02 -18.17 -0.91
N GLU A 309 24.04 -19.05 -0.83
CA GLU A 309 23.64 -19.89 -1.96
C GLU A 309 23.26 -19.04 -3.18
N LYS A 310 23.84 -19.39 -4.33
CA LYS A 310 23.54 -18.74 -5.60
C LYS A 310 22.13 -19.14 -6.06
N LYS A 311 21.26 -18.15 -6.25
CA LYS A 311 19.89 -18.35 -6.73
C LYS A 311 19.50 -17.30 -7.75
N GLU A 312 18.65 -17.66 -8.69
CA GLU A 312 18.00 -16.69 -9.54
C GLU A 312 17.04 -15.81 -8.73
N VAL A 313 16.87 -14.57 -9.17
CA VAL A 313 15.87 -13.65 -8.63
C VAL A 313 14.47 -14.22 -8.89
N ARG A 314 13.69 -14.37 -7.81
CA ARG A 314 12.28 -14.80 -7.85
C ARG A 314 11.39 -13.70 -7.29
N ASN A 315 10.08 -13.77 -7.56
CA ASN A 315 9.07 -12.85 -7.04
C ASN A 315 9.28 -11.37 -7.41
N MET A 316 9.97 -11.12 -8.52
CA MET A 316 10.26 -9.78 -9.01
C MET A 316 9.68 -9.61 -10.41
N ARG A 317 9.12 -8.44 -10.73
CA ARG A 317 8.68 -8.04 -12.08
C ARG A 317 9.67 -7.08 -12.72
N HIS A 318 10.41 -6.34 -11.90
CA HIS A 318 11.38 -5.39 -12.36
C HIS A 318 12.50 -5.17 -11.34
N LEU A 319 13.74 -5.11 -11.82
CA LEU A 319 14.92 -4.79 -11.04
C LEU A 319 15.68 -3.63 -11.68
N GLN A 320 16.12 -2.68 -10.87
CA GLN A 320 17.12 -1.69 -11.27
C GLN A 320 18.33 -1.80 -10.36
N ALA A 321 19.52 -1.89 -10.94
CA ALA A 321 20.78 -1.77 -10.23
C ALA A 321 21.44 -0.44 -10.62
N MET A 322 21.79 0.36 -9.62
CA MET A 322 22.60 1.56 -9.77
C MET A 322 24.03 1.25 -9.31
N PHE A 323 25.02 1.53 -10.15
CA PHE A 323 26.41 1.18 -9.91
C PHE A 323 27.38 2.20 -10.49
N ARG A 324 28.64 2.13 -10.06
CA ARG A 324 29.79 2.83 -10.66
C ARG A 324 30.82 1.81 -11.16
N ILE A 325 31.72 2.29 -12.01
CA ILE A 325 32.86 1.51 -12.49
C ILE A 325 34.12 2.11 -11.86
N GLY A 326 34.85 1.28 -11.11
CA GLY A 326 36.08 1.64 -10.43
C GLY A 326 37.32 1.11 -11.16
N LYS A 327 38.39 0.91 -10.38
CA LYS A 327 39.68 0.39 -10.84
C LYS A 327 39.52 -0.97 -11.50
N ASP A 328 40.31 -1.23 -12.55
CA ASP A 328 40.33 -2.51 -13.27
C ASP A 328 38.93 -2.95 -13.74
N GLU A 329 38.07 -1.96 -14.02
CA GLU A 329 36.67 -2.14 -14.40
C GLU A 329 35.78 -2.85 -13.36
N GLU A 330 36.17 -2.83 -12.09
CA GLU A 330 35.34 -3.37 -11.01
C GLU A 330 34.00 -2.62 -10.93
N ILE A 331 32.92 -3.37 -10.78
CA ILE A 331 31.57 -2.83 -10.60
C ILE A 331 31.33 -2.61 -9.11
N GLN A 332 31.09 -1.36 -8.72
CA GLN A 332 30.65 -1.02 -7.36
C GLN A 332 29.14 -0.75 -7.35
N LEU A 333 28.39 -1.65 -6.72
CA LEU A 333 26.96 -1.51 -6.50
C LEU A 333 26.69 -0.40 -5.48
N GLU A 334 25.66 0.41 -5.71
CA GLU A 334 25.29 1.51 -4.83
C GLU A 334 23.84 1.50 -4.38
N ASN A 335 22.90 1.05 -5.24
CA ASN A 335 21.49 0.97 -4.87
C ASN A 335 20.72 0.00 -5.77
N PHE A 336 19.61 -0.52 -5.26
CA PHE A 336 18.66 -1.32 -6.00
C PHE A 336 17.24 -0.76 -5.87
N ALA A 337 16.46 -0.85 -6.95
CA ALA A 337 15.02 -0.64 -6.93
C ALA A 337 14.33 -1.91 -7.45
N CYS A 338 13.61 -2.60 -6.57
CA CYS A 338 12.93 -3.86 -6.86
C CYS A 338 11.42 -3.64 -6.88
N ASN A 339 10.74 -4.10 -7.92
CA ASN A 339 9.30 -3.86 -8.16
C ASN A 339 8.90 -2.37 -8.11
N TYR A 340 9.88 -1.49 -8.29
CA TYR A 340 9.69 -0.03 -8.35
C TYR A 340 10.34 0.52 -9.63
N PRO A 341 9.70 0.28 -10.78
CA PRO A 341 10.36 0.37 -12.08
C PRO A 341 10.84 1.76 -12.47
N TYR A 342 10.27 2.80 -11.88
CA TYR A 342 10.55 4.19 -12.23
C TYR A 342 11.22 4.99 -11.10
N ALA A 343 11.74 4.31 -10.07
CA ALA A 343 12.34 4.92 -8.89
C ALA A 343 13.46 5.91 -9.26
N PHE A 344 14.29 5.56 -10.24
CA PHE A 344 15.42 6.41 -10.66
C PHE A 344 15.08 7.39 -11.81
N MET A 345 13.83 7.41 -12.25
CA MET A 345 13.46 7.83 -13.60
C MET A 345 12.45 8.98 -13.60
N GLY A 346 11.49 8.91 -12.67
CA GLY A 346 10.25 9.68 -12.70
C GLY A 346 10.28 11.09 -13.29
N ARG A 347 10.82 12.06 -12.54
CA ARG A 347 10.76 13.48 -12.95
C ARG A 347 11.49 13.82 -14.25
N PHE A 348 12.38 12.94 -14.72
CA PHE A 348 13.14 13.11 -15.97
C PHE A 348 12.37 12.68 -17.21
N GLY A 349 11.23 11.98 -17.06
CA GLY A 349 10.36 11.54 -18.16
C GLY A 349 9.77 12.66 -19.00
N LYS A 350 9.95 13.93 -18.59
CA LYS A 350 9.58 15.11 -19.38
C LYS A 350 10.42 15.27 -20.66
N ASP A 351 11.64 14.73 -20.72
CA ASP A 351 12.42 14.67 -21.96
C ASP A 351 11.98 13.46 -22.79
N SER A 352 11.67 13.69 -24.07
CA SER A 352 11.07 12.69 -24.96
C SER A 352 11.93 11.44 -25.17
N ALA A 353 13.26 11.56 -25.23
CA ALA A 353 14.12 10.40 -25.41
C ALA A 353 14.20 9.57 -24.13
N ILE A 354 14.23 10.24 -22.98
CA ILE A 354 14.17 9.59 -21.67
C ILE A 354 12.81 8.88 -21.50
N HIS A 355 11.70 9.54 -21.84
CA HIS A 355 10.35 8.96 -21.84
C HIS A 355 10.27 7.70 -22.70
N THR A 356 10.85 7.74 -23.90
CA THR A 356 10.87 6.60 -24.83
C THR A 356 11.66 5.43 -24.25
N TYR A 357 12.85 5.69 -23.70
CA TYR A 357 13.64 4.68 -23.01
C TYR A 357 12.86 4.05 -21.85
N PHE A 358 12.12 4.85 -21.07
CA PHE A 358 11.34 4.34 -19.92
C PHE A 358 10.18 3.45 -20.34
N ARG A 359 9.47 3.80 -21.42
CA ARG A 359 8.42 2.95 -21.97
C ARG A 359 8.98 1.60 -22.43
N GLN A 360 10.20 1.58 -22.98
CA GLN A 360 10.86 0.35 -23.42
C GLN A 360 11.43 -0.46 -22.26
N SER A 361 11.98 0.17 -21.23
CA SER A 361 12.65 -0.51 -20.10
C SER A 361 11.72 -0.84 -18.93
N GLY A 362 10.53 -0.22 -18.85
CA GLY A 362 9.57 -0.37 -17.75
C GLY A 362 8.54 -1.49 -17.93
N LEU A 363 7.40 -1.38 -17.26
CA LEU A 363 6.32 -2.38 -17.34
C LEU A 363 5.60 -2.31 -18.69
N GLU A 364 5.17 -3.46 -19.21
CA GLU A 364 4.41 -3.52 -20.45
C GLU A 364 2.98 -3.05 -20.22
N SER A 365 2.56 -2.03 -20.97
CA SER A 365 1.30 -1.31 -20.73
C SER A 365 0.00 -2.12 -20.90
N ARG A 366 0.01 -3.27 -21.60
CA ARG A 366 -1.21 -4.00 -21.97
C ARG A 366 -1.15 -5.47 -21.57
N LYS A 367 -1.98 -5.84 -20.61
CA LYS A 367 -2.43 -7.22 -20.38
C LYS A 367 -3.96 -7.20 -20.40
N ASP A 368 -4.61 -8.22 -20.95
CA ASP A 368 -6.06 -8.17 -21.21
C ASP A 368 -6.88 -7.92 -19.93
N THR A 369 -6.44 -8.51 -18.81
CA THR A 369 -7.14 -8.47 -17.52
C THR A 369 -6.66 -7.39 -16.55
N ILE A 370 -5.59 -6.66 -16.89
CA ILE A 370 -4.91 -5.71 -15.99
C ILE A 370 -4.82 -4.33 -16.65
N LEU A 371 -4.93 -3.30 -15.81
CA LEU A 371 -4.77 -1.90 -16.19
C LEU A 371 -3.76 -1.23 -15.27
N TYR A 372 -2.74 -0.61 -15.85
CA TYR A 372 -1.80 0.23 -15.11
C TYR A 372 -2.32 1.65 -15.01
N ALA A 373 -2.29 2.21 -13.80
CA ALA A 373 -2.71 3.59 -13.57
C ALA A 373 -1.67 4.34 -12.74
N ASP A 374 -1.29 5.52 -13.22
CA ASP A 374 -0.47 6.46 -12.46
C ASP A 374 -1.22 7.01 -11.24
N VAL A 375 -0.51 7.45 -10.21
CA VAL A 375 -1.14 8.01 -9.00
C VAL A 375 -0.96 9.52 -8.98
N LEU A 376 -2.06 10.25 -9.12
CA LEU A 376 -2.02 11.71 -9.04
C LEU A 376 -1.83 12.16 -7.59
N LEU A 377 -0.93 13.11 -7.39
CA LEU A 377 -0.66 13.71 -6.08
C LEU A 377 -0.92 15.21 -6.11
N LYS A 378 -1.51 15.70 -5.01
CA LYS A 378 -1.56 17.12 -4.64
C LYS A 378 -0.94 17.23 -3.25
N GLU A 379 0.24 17.81 -3.13
CA GLU A 379 1.00 17.88 -1.87
C GLU A 379 1.76 19.22 -1.81
N ALA A 380 2.54 19.44 -0.75
CA ALA A 380 3.45 20.59 -0.64
C ALA A 380 4.29 20.81 -1.92
N GLU A 381 4.63 22.07 -2.21
CA GLU A 381 5.31 22.45 -3.46
C GLU A 381 6.61 21.67 -3.68
N LYS A 382 7.42 21.50 -2.62
CA LYS A 382 8.68 20.73 -2.67
C LYS A 382 8.44 19.27 -3.03
N SER A 383 7.37 18.66 -2.51
CA SER A 383 6.99 17.28 -2.83
C SER A 383 6.56 17.16 -4.28
N LEU A 384 5.79 18.12 -4.79
CA LEU A 384 5.34 18.15 -6.17
C LEU A 384 6.48 18.35 -7.17
N GLN A 385 7.52 19.12 -6.83
CA GLN A 385 8.73 19.22 -7.65
C GLN A 385 9.44 17.86 -7.82
N LEU A 386 9.41 17.01 -6.78
CA LEU A 386 9.98 15.66 -6.83
C LEU A 386 9.07 14.67 -7.55
N SER A 387 7.75 14.80 -7.42
CA SER A 387 6.78 13.89 -8.02
C SER A 387 6.35 14.24 -9.45
N SER A 388 6.62 15.46 -9.92
CA SER A 388 6.20 15.95 -11.24
C SER A 388 6.88 15.17 -12.37
N HIS A 389 6.08 14.45 -13.16
CA HIS A 389 6.54 13.59 -14.25
C HIS A 389 5.54 13.62 -15.43
N THR A 390 5.86 12.90 -16.51
CA THR A 390 4.95 12.66 -17.64
C THR A 390 4.45 11.23 -17.53
N ASN A 391 3.13 11.05 -17.44
CA ASN A 391 2.53 9.72 -17.27
C ASN A 391 2.86 8.83 -18.49
N LEU A 392 3.40 7.63 -18.24
CA LEU A 392 3.69 6.61 -19.25
C LEU A 392 2.48 5.78 -19.66
N PHE A 393 1.44 5.75 -18.83
CA PHE A 393 0.25 4.92 -18.98
C PHE A 393 -0.97 5.72 -19.40
N ASP A 394 -1.97 5.02 -19.93
CA ASP A 394 -3.19 5.67 -20.43
C ASP A 394 -4.04 6.22 -19.28
N TYR A 395 -4.00 5.58 -18.10
CA TYR A 395 -4.86 5.89 -16.97
C TYR A 395 -4.13 6.52 -15.78
N SER A 396 -4.89 7.27 -14.97
CA SER A 396 -4.45 7.84 -13.70
C SER A 396 -5.53 7.69 -12.62
N ILE A 397 -5.14 7.45 -11.38
CA ILE A 397 -5.99 7.43 -10.19
C ILE A 397 -6.03 8.84 -9.60
N ASP A 398 -7.23 9.41 -9.49
CA ASP A 398 -7.48 10.68 -8.80
C ASP A 398 -8.18 10.43 -7.46
N SER A 399 -7.43 10.64 -6.37
CA SER A 399 -7.94 10.49 -5.00
C SER A 399 -8.80 11.66 -4.51
N PHE A 400 -8.76 12.80 -5.18
CA PHE A 400 -9.35 14.06 -4.71
C PHE A 400 -10.48 14.60 -5.59
N GLY A 401 -10.73 13.99 -6.75
CA GLY A 401 -11.93 14.20 -7.56
C GLY A 401 -11.94 15.50 -8.37
N ALA A 402 -10.77 16.11 -8.61
CA ALA A 402 -10.67 17.39 -9.32
C ALA A 402 -10.41 17.24 -10.83
N HIS A 403 -9.93 16.07 -11.27
CA HIS A 403 -9.59 15.79 -12.66
C HIS A 403 -10.67 14.95 -13.33
N HIS A 404 -10.98 15.21 -14.60
CA HIS A 404 -11.90 14.39 -15.37
C HIS A 404 -11.32 14.05 -16.74
N GLY A 405 -11.75 12.91 -17.26
CA GLY A 405 -11.36 12.38 -18.55
C GLY A 405 -11.67 10.89 -18.60
N LYS A 406 -11.79 10.32 -19.81
CA LYS A 406 -12.09 8.89 -19.99
C LYS A 406 -11.08 7.95 -19.33
N ASN A 407 -9.88 8.46 -19.01
CA ASN A 407 -8.81 7.69 -18.41
C ASN A 407 -8.48 8.11 -16.96
N ILE A 408 -9.34 8.89 -16.33
CA ILE A 408 -9.20 9.21 -14.89
C ILE A 408 -10.09 8.25 -14.11
N LEU A 409 -9.48 7.53 -13.16
CA LEU A 409 -10.17 6.61 -12.26
C LEU A 409 -10.36 7.31 -10.91
N HIS A 410 -11.60 7.58 -10.56
CA HIS A 410 -11.94 8.13 -9.25
C HIS A 410 -12.03 7.04 -8.18
N LEU A 411 -11.86 7.41 -6.90
CA LEU A 411 -12.03 6.47 -5.79
C LEU A 411 -13.43 5.81 -5.75
N THR A 412 -14.43 6.46 -6.35
CA THR A 412 -15.79 5.95 -6.48
C THR A 412 -15.92 4.79 -7.48
N GLU A 413 -14.94 4.61 -8.36
CA GLU A 413 -14.89 3.58 -9.39
C GLU A 413 -13.95 2.42 -9.02
N LEU A 414 -13.21 2.56 -7.92
CA LEU A 414 -12.22 1.61 -7.46
C LEU A 414 -12.73 0.84 -6.24
N TRP A 415 -12.78 -0.47 -6.39
CA TRP A 415 -13.02 -1.41 -5.30
C TRP A 415 -11.68 -1.91 -4.76
N LEU A 416 -11.50 -1.81 -3.46
CA LEU A 416 -10.37 -2.37 -2.72
C LEU A 416 -10.83 -3.66 -2.03
N GLY A 417 -10.03 -4.72 -2.16
CA GLY A 417 -10.21 -5.95 -1.41
C GLY A 417 -8.89 -6.67 -1.19
N ILE A 418 -8.95 -7.88 -0.63
CA ILE A 418 -7.78 -8.71 -0.36
C ILE A 418 -7.90 -10.00 -1.18
N SER A 419 -6.81 -10.37 -1.84
CA SER A 419 -6.68 -11.61 -2.60
C SER A 419 -6.49 -12.83 -1.67
N GLU A 420 -6.59 -14.04 -2.23
CA GLU A 420 -6.32 -15.28 -1.50
C GLU A 420 -4.89 -15.33 -0.92
N GLY A 421 -3.92 -14.69 -1.60
CA GLY A 421 -2.53 -14.54 -1.14
C GLY A 421 -2.31 -13.51 -0.04
N LYS A 422 -3.39 -12.87 0.46
CA LYS A 422 -3.39 -11.80 1.48
C LYS A 422 -2.78 -10.47 1.01
N GLU A 423 -2.68 -10.25 -0.30
CA GLU A 423 -2.30 -8.96 -0.89
C GLU A 423 -3.54 -8.11 -1.22
N PHE A 424 -3.41 -6.79 -1.14
CA PHE A 424 -4.47 -5.87 -1.55
C PHE A 424 -4.62 -5.83 -3.07
N VAL A 425 -5.86 -5.79 -3.54
CA VAL A 425 -6.19 -5.69 -4.96
C VAL A 425 -7.17 -4.55 -5.20
N LEU A 426 -6.89 -3.75 -6.22
CA LEU A 426 -7.82 -2.74 -6.75
C LEU A 426 -8.52 -3.27 -8.00
N TYR A 427 -9.81 -3.05 -8.09
CA TYR A 427 -10.64 -3.50 -9.21
C TYR A 427 -11.56 -2.39 -9.69
N SER A 428 -11.58 -2.15 -11.00
CA SER A 428 -12.56 -1.30 -11.66
C SER A 428 -13.64 -2.17 -12.29
N GLU A 429 -14.85 -2.08 -11.75
CA GLU A 429 -16.01 -2.83 -12.25
C GLU A 429 -16.44 -2.34 -13.63
N SER A 430 -16.44 -1.03 -13.86
CA SER A 430 -16.82 -0.41 -15.14
C SER A 430 -15.90 -0.82 -16.30
N LEU A 431 -14.62 -1.04 -16.02
CA LEU A 431 -13.63 -1.50 -16.99
C LEU A 431 -13.44 -3.01 -17.02
N ALA A 432 -14.01 -3.74 -16.05
CA ALA A 432 -13.76 -5.16 -15.81
C ALA A 432 -12.27 -5.52 -15.71
N LYS A 433 -11.48 -4.67 -15.04
CA LYS A 433 -10.01 -4.83 -14.94
C LYS A 433 -9.49 -4.66 -13.53
N GLN A 434 -8.48 -5.47 -13.19
CA GLN A 434 -7.64 -5.22 -12.03
C GLN A 434 -6.78 -3.98 -12.28
N VAL A 435 -6.81 -3.03 -11.37
CA VAL A 435 -6.05 -1.78 -11.47
C VAL A 435 -4.76 -1.94 -10.68
N ILE A 436 -3.62 -1.77 -11.33
CA ILE A 436 -2.30 -1.77 -10.70
C ILE A 436 -1.83 -0.32 -10.60
N PRO A 437 -1.78 0.25 -9.39
CA PRO A 437 -1.23 1.59 -9.20
C PRO A 437 0.27 1.57 -9.46
N VAL A 438 0.77 2.57 -10.18
CA VAL A 438 2.19 2.69 -10.53
C VAL A 438 2.73 4.02 -10.06
N ILE A 439 3.80 3.98 -9.27
CA ILE A 439 4.49 5.18 -8.81
C ILE A 439 5.62 5.52 -9.79
N GLN A 440 5.51 6.68 -10.42
CA GLN A 440 6.46 7.18 -11.42
C GLN A 440 7.36 8.30 -10.88
N HIS A 441 7.72 8.26 -9.59
CA HIS A 441 8.57 9.28 -8.97
C HIS A 441 9.22 8.78 -7.67
N PRO A 442 10.32 9.38 -7.18
CA PRO A 442 11.00 8.91 -5.97
C PRO A 442 10.45 9.45 -4.65
N LEU A 443 9.32 10.18 -4.64
CA LEU A 443 8.80 10.81 -3.41
C LEU A 443 8.62 9.79 -2.28
N ASN A 444 9.12 10.14 -1.09
CA ASN A 444 8.93 9.35 0.12
C ASN A 444 7.46 9.42 0.56
N PRO A 445 6.81 8.29 0.89
CA PRO A 445 5.40 8.25 1.30
C PRO A 445 5.09 9.08 2.55
N MET A 446 6.07 9.37 3.40
CA MET A 446 5.91 10.26 4.56
C MET A 446 5.55 11.70 4.17
N HIS A 447 5.78 12.08 2.91
CA HIS A 447 5.41 13.40 2.37
C HIS A 447 4.07 13.39 1.62
N ILE A 448 3.35 12.27 1.61
CA ILE A 448 2.02 12.15 1.05
C ILE A 448 1.02 12.28 2.20
N SER A 449 0.43 13.46 2.34
CA SER A 449 -0.50 13.75 3.43
C SER A 449 -1.93 13.28 3.15
N HIS A 450 -2.33 13.11 1.87
CA HIS A 450 -3.65 12.60 1.56
C HIS A 450 -3.80 11.12 1.99
N PRO A 451 -4.77 10.77 2.85
CA PRO A 451 -4.87 9.45 3.46
C PRO A 451 -5.01 8.31 2.44
N VAL A 452 -5.91 8.46 1.46
CA VAL A 452 -6.12 7.42 0.44
C VAL A 452 -4.99 7.36 -0.59
N SER A 453 -4.47 8.48 -1.09
CA SER A 453 -3.29 8.47 -1.97
C SER A 453 -2.10 7.77 -1.32
N ARG A 454 -1.91 7.96 0.00
CA ARG A 454 -0.88 7.25 0.76
C ARG A 454 -1.11 5.74 0.78
N ILE A 455 -2.34 5.29 1.00
CA ILE A 455 -2.70 3.85 0.89
C ILE A 455 -2.43 3.32 -0.51
N VAL A 456 -2.86 4.04 -1.57
CA VAL A 456 -2.61 3.63 -2.97
C VAL A 456 -1.10 3.52 -3.23
N TRP A 457 -0.29 4.45 -2.69
CA TRP A 457 1.17 4.37 -2.77
C TRP A 457 1.71 3.10 -2.10
N HIS A 458 1.25 2.77 -0.89
CA HIS A 458 1.69 1.56 -0.19
C HIS A 458 1.22 0.28 -0.90
N ILE A 459 0.01 0.26 -1.48
CA ILE A 459 -0.48 -0.85 -2.31
C ILE A 459 0.40 -1.01 -3.55
N ALA A 460 0.82 0.08 -4.19
CA ALA A 460 1.75 0.06 -5.33
C ALA A 460 3.15 -0.47 -4.96
N GLN A 461 3.47 -0.58 -3.66
CA GLN A 461 4.77 -1.00 -3.14
C GLN A 461 4.65 -2.23 -2.21
N GLN A 462 3.52 -2.94 -2.24
CA GLN A 462 3.24 -4.05 -1.31
C GLN A 462 4.11 -5.30 -1.53
N ASP A 463 4.68 -5.45 -2.72
CA ASP A 463 5.50 -6.59 -3.15
C ASP A 463 6.98 -6.20 -3.34
N VAL A 464 7.43 -5.13 -2.69
CA VAL A 464 8.82 -4.67 -2.77
C VAL A 464 9.76 -5.65 -2.07
N LEU A 465 10.84 -6.00 -2.77
CA LEU A 465 11.99 -6.68 -2.19
C LEU A 465 13.08 -5.67 -1.85
N ARG A 466 13.84 -5.93 -0.78
CA ARG A 466 15.02 -5.15 -0.42
C ARG A 466 16.27 -6.00 -0.55
N PHE A 467 17.33 -5.38 -1.05
CA PHE A 467 18.65 -6.00 -1.10
C PHE A 467 19.24 -6.05 0.30
N MET A 468 19.47 -7.25 0.84
CA MET A 468 19.84 -7.48 2.24
C MET A 468 21.03 -6.62 2.69
N PRO A 469 22.16 -6.52 1.94
CA PRO A 469 23.28 -5.69 2.34
C PRO A 469 22.90 -4.23 2.64
N TYR A 470 21.88 -3.65 1.99
CA TYR A 470 21.52 -2.23 2.17
C TYR A 470 20.34 -2.00 3.13
N TYR A 471 19.73 -3.08 3.63
CA TYR A 471 18.50 -2.99 4.41
C TYR A 471 18.57 -3.75 5.73
N HIS A 472 19.08 -4.98 5.71
CA HIS A 472 19.01 -5.88 6.85
C HIS A 472 19.93 -5.43 7.99
N SER A 473 19.44 -5.52 9.23
CA SER A 473 20.16 -5.06 10.43
C SER A 473 21.53 -5.71 10.60
N ALA A 474 21.70 -6.98 10.22
CA ALA A 474 22.99 -7.67 10.25
C ALA A 474 24.12 -6.97 9.45
N PHE A 475 23.78 -6.24 8.38
CA PHE A 475 24.73 -5.45 7.58
C PHE A 475 24.68 -3.95 7.93
N GLN A 476 23.54 -3.47 8.42
CA GLN A 476 23.32 -2.04 8.63
C GLN A 476 23.63 -1.54 10.04
N ALA A 477 23.44 -2.38 11.06
CA ALA A 477 23.60 -2.02 12.47
C ALA A 477 25.06 -2.06 13.01
N PRO A 478 25.94 -2.98 12.59
CA PRO A 478 27.31 -3.04 13.10
C PRO A 478 28.08 -1.73 12.94
N GLN A 479 28.95 -1.43 13.89
CA GLN A 479 29.80 -0.23 13.85
C GLN A 479 30.80 -0.28 12.68
N TYR A 480 31.20 -1.48 12.29
CA TYR A 480 32.09 -1.74 11.17
C TYR A 480 31.54 -2.91 10.36
N THR A 481 31.65 -2.81 9.03
CA THR A 481 31.42 -3.93 8.11
C THR A 481 32.53 -3.95 7.05
N PRO A 482 33.15 -5.11 6.79
CA PRO A 482 34.20 -5.26 5.79
C PRO A 482 33.70 -4.95 4.38
N ARG A 483 34.63 -4.83 3.44
CA ARG A 483 34.30 -4.80 2.01
C ARG A 483 33.64 -6.13 1.62
N LEU A 484 32.47 -6.04 0.99
CA LEU A 484 31.69 -7.19 0.56
C LEU A 484 31.74 -7.32 -0.96
N MET A 485 32.17 -8.48 -1.44
CA MET A 485 32.29 -8.84 -2.85
C MET A 485 31.27 -9.92 -3.23
N TRP A 486 31.02 -10.05 -4.52
CA TRP A 486 30.32 -11.20 -5.10
C TRP A 486 31.15 -11.77 -6.24
N GLY A 487 31.95 -12.80 -5.94
CA GLY A 487 32.96 -13.31 -6.87
C GLY A 487 34.00 -12.24 -7.24
N GLU A 488 34.53 -12.34 -8.45
CA GLU A 488 35.56 -11.41 -8.96
C GLU A 488 34.94 -10.21 -9.67
N GLY A 489 35.43 -9.01 -9.38
CA GLY A 489 35.08 -7.78 -10.12
C GLY A 489 33.72 -7.15 -9.77
N MET A 490 33.05 -7.59 -8.70
CA MET A 490 31.78 -7.02 -8.22
C MET A 490 31.84 -6.69 -6.72
N CYS A 491 31.97 -5.41 -6.40
CA CYS A 491 31.86 -4.88 -5.04
C CYS A 491 30.39 -4.62 -4.70
N VAL A 492 29.84 -5.43 -3.80
CA VAL A 492 28.46 -5.34 -3.32
C VAL A 492 28.30 -4.19 -2.34
N GLN A 493 29.26 -4.03 -1.45
CA GLN A 493 29.29 -2.95 -0.49
C GLN A 493 30.75 -2.59 -0.18
N PRO A 494 31.14 -1.31 -0.28
CA PRO A 494 32.45 -0.89 0.19
C PRO A 494 32.57 -1.10 1.70
N GLU A 495 33.80 -1.15 2.17
CA GLU A 495 34.08 -1.10 3.61
C GLU A 495 33.39 0.11 4.24
N LYS A 496 32.75 -0.10 5.39
CA LYS A 496 31.84 0.87 6.00
C LYS A 496 32.01 0.92 7.51
N TRP A 497 31.91 2.12 8.06
CA TRP A 497 31.89 2.40 9.49
C TRP A 497 30.68 3.26 9.86
N ILE A 498 30.31 3.20 11.14
CA ILE A 498 29.37 4.10 11.79
C ILE A 498 30.13 4.82 12.90
N LEU A 499 30.31 6.13 12.76
CA LEU A 499 30.91 6.94 13.80
C LEU A 499 29.82 7.57 14.67
N LYS A 500 30.03 7.60 15.98
CA LYS A 500 29.16 8.28 16.95
C LYS A 500 29.92 9.44 17.59
N ALA A 501 29.20 10.51 17.94
CA ALA A 501 29.77 11.65 18.64
C ALA A 501 30.39 11.25 20.01
N GLU A 502 29.85 10.22 20.65
CA GLU A 502 30.38 9.63 21.89
C GLU A 502 31.78 9.05 21.69
N ASP A 503 32.08 8.50 20.50
CA ASP A 503 33.40 7.94 20.20
C ASP A 503 34.47 9.04 20.25
N LEU A 504 34.16 10.27 19.82
CA LEU A 504 35.12 11.38 19.89
C LEU A 504 35.54 11.70 21.33
N LYS A 505 34.61 11.59 22.30
CA LYS A 505 34.92 11.80 23.72
C LYS A 505 35.79 10.69 24.27
N ASN A 506 35.49 9.45 23.90
CA ASN A 506 36.20 8.26 24.40
C ASN A 506 37.63 8.15 23.86
N TYR A 507 37.83 8.52 22.59
CA TYR A 507 39.13 8.41 21.93
C TYR A 507 39.97 9.69 21.99
N GLY A 508 39.45 10.80 22.52
CA GLY A 508 40.17 12.06 22.74
C GLY A 508 40.32 12.96 21.50
N SER A 509 40.39 12.39 20.30
CA SER A 509 40.41 13.15 19.03
C SER A 509 39.91 12.32 17.84
N LEU A 510 39.47 13.00 16.77
CA LEU A 510 39.12 12.32 15.51
C LEU A 510 40.31 11.57 14.90
N GLY A 511 41.54 12.08 15.06
CA GLY A 511 42.75 11.41 14.55
C GLY A 511 42.99 10.04 15.19
N GLN A 512 42.77 9.92 16.51
CA GLN A 512 42.85 8.65 17.22
C GLN A 512 41.75 7.69 16.78
N LEU A 513 40.54 8.19 16.54
CA LEU A 513 39.43 7.38 16.04
C LEU A 513 39.73 6.83 14.63
N ILE A 514 40.23 7.67 13.72
CA ILE A 514 40.65 7.28 12.37
C ILE A 514 41.75 6.22 12.44
N SER A 515 42.74 6.40 13.30
CA SER A 515 43.84 5.43 13.44
C SER A 515 43.37 4.12 14.06
N LYS A 516 42.51 4.17 15.09
CA LYS A 516 41.98 2.99 15.79
C LYS A 516 41.19 2.10 14.84
N TRP A 517 40.30 2.73 14.07
CA TRP A 517 39.46 2.06 13.08
C TRP A 517 40.09 2.10 11.71
N GLN A 518 41.40 2.30 11.56
CA GLN A 518 42.16 2.31 10.29
C GLN A 518 41.37 2.88 9.09
N ILE A 519 40.67 4.01 9.30
CA ILE A 519 39.78 4.59 8.29
C ILE A 519 40.65 5.09 7.13
N PRO A 520 40.32 4.77 5.87
CA PRO A 520 41.14 5.13 4.72
C PRO A 520 41.26 6.65 4.54
N GLU A 521 42.24 7.06 3.75
CA GLU A 521 42.52 8.48 3.49
C GLU A 521 41.32 9.18 2.80
N LEU A 522 40.73 8.53 1.81
CA LEU A 522 39.58 9.06 1.06
C LEU A 522 38.30 8.32 1.45
N ILE A 523 37.33 9.06 1.97
CA ILE A 523 36.06 8.52 2.46
C ILE A 523 34.86 9.28 1.91
N ALA A 524 33.78 8.55 1.68
CA ALA A 524 32.44 9.13 1.60
C ALA A 524 31.85 9.20 3.02
N PHE A 525 31.66 10.42 3.53
CA PHE A 525 31.21 10.70 4.89
C PHE A 525 29.86 11.41 4.87
N GLY A 526 28.89 10.93 5.64
CA GLY A 526 27.60 11.59 5.84
C GLY A 526 26.46 10.62 6.08
N ASN A 527 25.23 11.10 5.96
CA ASN A 527 24.02 10.29 6.13
C ASN A 527 23.20 10.27 4.85
N TYR A 528 22.72 9.09 4.45
CA TYR A 528 21.83 8.90 3.31
C TYR A 528 22.33 9.61 2.03
N ASP A 529 21.51 10.49 1.48
CA ASP A 529 21.80 11.30 0.32
C ASP A 529 22.52 12.60 0.72
N ARG A 530 23.42 12.60 1.71
CA ARG A 530 24.21 13.79 2.10
C ARG A 530 25.68 13.47 2.30
N GLU A 531 26.15 12.38 1.69
CA GLU A 531 27.57 12.01 1.70
C GLU A 531 28.43 13.05 0.96
N LEU A 532 29.59 13.35 1.55
CA LEU A 532 30.65 14.20 1.02
C LEU A 532 31.95 13.38 0.89
N LEU A 533 32.70 13.61 -0.18
CA LEU A 533 34.01 13.00 -0.34
C LEU A 533 35.07 13.83 0.40
N LEU A 534 35.58 13.28 1.50
CA LEU A 534 36.51 13.94 2.41
C LEU A 534 37.86 13.20 2.47
N ASP A 535 38.93 13.97 2.65
CA ASP A 535 40.31 13.47 2.80
C ASP A 535 40.73 13.59 4.26
N THR A 536 40.87 12.46 4.94
CA THR A 536 41.19 12.38 6.38
C THR A 536 42.58 12.88 6.73
N ARG A 537 43.45 13.19 5.74
CA ARG A 537 44.75 13.84 5.99
C ARG A 537 44.64 15.36 6.10
N ARG A 538 43.57 15.95 5.55
CA ARG A 538 43.40 17.41 5.51
C ARG A 538 42.69 17.92 6.76
N SER A 539 43.27 18.94 7.39
CA SER A 539 42.68 19.57 8.58
C SER A 539 41.31 20.18 8.32
N THR A 540 41.09 20.78 7.14
CA THR A 540 39.79 21.35 6.73
C THR A 540 38.69 20.29 6.69
N ASP A 541 39.01 19.10 6.20
CA ASP A 541 38.06 18.00 6.02
C ASP A 541 37.78 17.32 7.36
N ARG A 542 38.80 17.16 8.22
CA ARG A 542 38.63 16.74 9.61
C ARG A 542 37.67 17.66 10.37
N ASN A 543 37.81 18.98 10.21
CA ASN A 543 36.89 19.94 10.83
C ASN A 543 35.45 19.76 10.35
N ILE A 544 35.24 19.42 9.07
CA ILE A 544 33.89 19.11 8.54
C ILE A 544 33.36 17.83 9.18
N ILE A 545 34.18 16.76 9.25
CA ILE A 545 33.81 15.49 9.88
C ILE A 545 33.37 15.70 11.33
N GLU A 546 34.18 16.39 12.13
CA GLU A 546 33.89 16.64 13.55
C GLU A 546 32.59 17.45 13.73
N LYS A 547 32.43 18.56 12.99
CA LYS A 547 31.22 19.40 13.08
C LYS A 547 29.95 18.63 12.71
N GLU A 548 29.98 17.91 11.59
CA GLU A 548 28.82 17.14 11.13
C GLU A 548 28.52 15.96 12.05
N LEU A 549 29.55 15.29 12.59
CA LEU A 549 29.37 14.19 13.55
C LEU A 549 28.76 14.68 14.86
N LEU A 550 29.25 15.79 15.41
CA LEU A 550 28.70 16.40 16.62
C LEU A 550 27.26 16.91 16.41
N THR A 551 26.96 17.46 15.23
CA THR A 551 25.62 17.97 14.90
C THR A 551 24.60 16.85 14.73
N ASN A 552 24.97 15.77 14.04
CA ASN A 552 24.05 14.68 13.71
C ASN A 552 24.05 13.55 14.76
N GLY A 553 25.01 13.54 15.70
CA GLY A 553 25.21 12.51 16.72
C GLY A 553 25.78 11.19 16.19
N LYS A 554 25.41 10.80 14.96
CA LYS A 554 25.88 9.60 14.26
C LYS A 554 26.03 9.90 12.76
N CYS A 555 27.12 9.41 12.16
CA CYS A 555 27.38 9.51 10.72
C CYS A 555 27.88 8.20 10.12
N HIS A 556 27.57 7.93 8.86
CA HIS A 556 28.11 6.80 8.11
C HIS A 556 29.39 7.20 7.37
N VAL A 557 30.32 6.24 7.28
CA VAL A 557 31.58 6.37 6.55
C VAL A 557 31.69 5.18 5.61
N LYS A 558 32.09 5.42 4.36
CA LYS A 558 32.41 4.37 3.39
C LYS A 558 33.75 4.65 2.76
N SER A 559 34.51 3.59 2.47
CA SER A 559 35.70 3.68 1.64
C SER A 559 35.32 4.17 0.23
N ALA A 560 36.11 5.08 -0.33
CA ALA A 560 35.86 5.72 -1.63
C ALA A 560 36.90 5.32 -2.70
N GLU A 561 37.20 4.03 -2.81
CA GLU A 561 38.25 3.48 -3.69
C GLU A 561 38.05 3.76 -5.19
N TRP A 562 36.81 4.04 -5.60
CA TRP A 562 36.47 4.41 -6.97
C TRP A 562 37.03 5.78 -7.40
N VAL A 563 37.44 6.62 -6.44
CA VAL A 563 37.97 7.97 -6.73
C VAL A 563 39.35 7.86 -7.36
N GLY A 564 39.55 8.57 -8.48
CA GLY A 564 40.80 8.51 -9.23
C GLY A 564 40.98 7.24 -10.06
N GLN A 565 39.96 6.38 -10.16
CA GLN A 565 40.04 5.09 -10.83
C GLN A 565 38.95 4.87 -11.88
N SER A 566 38.09 5.86 -12.15
CA SER A 566 37.02 5.72 -13.14
C SER A 566 37.61 5.62 -14.55
N PRO A 567 37.16 4.66 -15.37
CA PRO A 567 37.63 4.55 -16.76
C PRO A 567 37.03 5.62 -17.68
N ILE A 568 36.02 6.37 -17.22
CA ILE A 568 35.28 7.31 -18.05
C ILE A 568 35.90 8.71 -17.95
N HIS A 569 36.38 9.22 -19.09
CA HIS A 569 37.05 10.50 -19.21
C HIS A 569 36.37 11.37 -20.25
N THR A 570 36.27 12.66 -19.98
CA THR A 570 35.86 13.67 -20.96
C THR A 570 36.94 13.88 -22.03
N GLY A 571 36.62 14.58 -23.12
CA GLY A 571 37.56 14.83 -24.22
C GLY A 571 38.83 15.60 -23.81
N ASP A 572 38.74 16.44 -22.77
CA ASP A 572 39.86 17.14 -22.12
C ASP A 572 40.59 16.27 -21.08
N LYS A 573 40.34 14.95 -21.09
CA LYS A 573 40.94 13.93 -20.21
C LYS A 573 40.57 14.07 -18.72
N ALA A 574 39.55 14.85 -18.38
CA ALA A 574 39.08 14.90 -17.01
C ALA A 574 38.27 13.64 -16.66
N MET A 575 38.64 12.98 -15.57
CA MET A 575 37.93 11.80 -15.08
C MET A 575 36.56 12.19 -14.50
N ILE A 576 35.51 11.45 -14.83
CA ILE A 576 34.16 11.65 -14.27
C ILE A 576 33.65 10.39 -13.58
N TYR A 577 32.65 10.55 -12.71
CA TYR A 577 32.15 9.47 -11.87
C TYR A 577 30.64 9.26 -12.03
N PRO A 578 30.18 8.75 -13.18
CA PRO A 578 28.77 8.55 -13.42
C PRO A 578 28.22 7.36 -12.62
N GLN A 579 26.99 7.49 -12.17
CA GLN A 579 26.16 6.39 -11.68
C GLN A 579 25.33 5.84 -12.84
N ILE A 580 25.53 4.58 -13.20
CA ILE A 580 24.84 3.90 -14.31
C ILE A 580 23.70 3.08 -13.75
N ILE A 581 22.57 3.06 -14.44
CA ILE A 581 21.35 2.36 -14.02
C ILE A 581 20.99 1.33 -15.09
N LYS A 582 21.18 0.05 -14.77
CA LYS A 582 20.73 -1.08 -15.59
C LYS A 582 19.40 -1.60 -15.05
N SER A 583 18.46 -1.91 -15.95
CA SER A 583 17.16 -2.49 -15.60
C SER A 583 16.99 -3.89 -16.20
N TRP A 584 16.23 -4.72 -15.50
CA TRP A 584 15.79 -6.05 -15.94
C TRP A 584 14.29 -6.18 -15.71
N LYS A 585 13.63 -6.92 -16.60
CA LYS A 585 12.21 -7.26 -16.52
C LYS A 585 12.08 -8.76 -16.33
N PHE A 586 11.05 -9.15 -15.61
CA PHE A 586 10.74 -10.55 -15.36
C PHE A 586 9.24 -10.77 -15.50
N GLU A 587 8.87 -11.94 -16.01
CA GLU A 587 7.48 -12.34 -16.08
C GLU A 587 7.04 -12.91 -14.74
N MET A 588 6.23 -12.15 -14.00
CA MET A 588 5.56 -12.62 -12.80
C MET A 588 4.08 -12.21 -12.81
N PRO A 589 3.17 -13.11 -12.40
CA PRO A 589 1.75 -12.79 -12.29
C PRO A 589 1.50 -11.75 -11.19
N TYR A 590 0.44 -10.96 -11.35
CA TYR A 590 -0.09 -10.15 -10.26
C TYR A 590 -0.95 -11.00 -9.32
N PRO A 591 -1.20 -10.54 -8.07
CA PRO A 591 -2.16 -11.18 -7.20
C PRO A 591 -3.49 -11.34 -7.93
N LYS A 592 -4.01 -12.57 -7.96
CA LYS A 592 -5.25 -12.86 -8.67
C LYS A 592 -6.44 -12.27 -7.90
N LEU A 593 -7.40 -11.73 -8.65
CA LEU A 593 -8.71 -11.44 -8.10
C LEU A 593 -9.35 -12.74 -7.59
N PRO A 594 -10.07 -12.70 -6.46
CA PRO A 594 -10.92 -13.81 -6.05
C PRO A 594 -11.91 -14.17 -7.16
N SER A 595 -12.20 -15.46 -7.31
CA SER A 595 -13.13 -15.97 -8.33
C SER A 595 -14.54 -15.37 -8.20
N ASN A 596 -14.94 -14.99 -6.98
CA ASN A 596 -16.20 -14.31 -6.71
C ASN A 596 -15.97 -13.12 -5.76
N ILE A 597 -16.20 -11.90 -6.25
CA ILE A 597 -15.93 -10.67 -5.50
C ILE A 597 -17.10 -10.37 -4.56
N ASN A 598 -16.83 -10.37 -3.25
CA ASN A 598 -17.83 -10.09 -2.21
C ASN A 598 -18.04 -8.58 -1.98
N TYR A 599 -18.77 -7.91 -2.86
CA TYR A 599 -18.96 -6.45 -2.80
C TYR A 599 -19.79 -5.98 -1.60
N GLN A 600 -19.34 -4.91 -0.95
CA GLN A 600 -20.14 -4.11 -0.01
C GLN A 600 -20.94 -3.04 -0.77
N ARG A 601 -21.99 -3.43 -1.51
CA ARG A 601 -22.75 -2.50 -2.38
C ARG A 601 -23.62 -1.50 -1.61
N SER A 602 -24.74 -1.95 -1.09
CA SER A 602 -25.75 -1.10 -0.46
C SER A 602 -26.15 -1.68 0.89
N ALA A 603 -26.25 -0.80 1.88
CA ALA A 603 -26.77 -1.20 3.18
C ALA A 603 -28.28 -1.42 3.08
N ASN A 604 -28.79 -2.46 3.73
CA ASN A 604 -30.23 -2.65 3.87
C ASN A 604 -30.71 -1.95 5.16
N SER A 605 -31.48 -0.87 4.99
CA SER A 605 -31.96 -0.03 6.08
C SER A 605 -32.98 -0.71 6.99
N HIS A 606 -33.66 -1.75 6.50
CA HIS A 606 -34.64 -2.55 7.26
C HIS A 606 -33.97 -3.44 8.30
N TRP A 607 -32.66 -3.65 8.21
CA TRP A 607 -31.92 -4.37 9.24
C TRP A 607 -31.32 -3.41 10.27
N ILE A 608 -31.48 -3.75 11.54
CA ILE A 608 -30.63 -3.27 12.62
C ILE A 608 -29.54 -4.32 12.80
N TYR A 609 -28.29 -3.91 12.61
CA TYR A 609 -27.14 -4.77 12.86
C TYR A 609 -26.36 -4.25 14.06
N LEU A 610 -26.22 -5.12 15.05
CA LEU A 610 -25.59 -4.89 16.33
C LEU A 610 -24.36 -5.80 16.45
N LYS A 611 -23.17 -5.20 16.62
CA LYS A 611 -21.95 -5.90 17.05
C LYS A 611 -21.82 -5.75 18.56
N VAL A 612 -21.71 -6.87 19.28
CA VAL A 612 -21.52 -6.92 20.73
C VAL A 612 -20.19 -7.58 21.01
N HIS A 613 -19.26 -6.85 21.64
CA HIS A 613 -18.03 -7.41 22.17
C HIS A 613 -18.27 -7.82 23.61
N LEU A 614 -17.93 -9.06 23.94
CA LEU A 614 -18.13 -9.63 25.26
C LEU A 614 -16.86 -9.51 26.10
N VAL A 615 -17.05 -9.44 27.42
CA VAL A 615 -15.99 -9.75 28.36
C VAL A 615 -15.67 -11.24 28.22
N SER A 616 -14.40 -11.62 28.03
CA SER A 616 -14.03 -13.04 27.99
C SER A 616 -13.83 -13.57 29.43
N PRO A 617 -14.35 -14.76 29.80
CA PRO A 617 -15.06 -15.76 29.00
C PRO A 617 -16.60 -15.79 29.24
N CYS A 618 -17.30 -14.66 29.07
CA CYS A 618 -18.72 -14.50 29.43
C CYS A 618 -19.73 -14.94 28.36
N ARG A 619 -19.29 -15.63 27.30
CA ARG A 619 -20.13 -16.09 26.18
C ARG A 619 -21.32 -16.94 26.59
N GLU A 620 -21.12 -17.99 27.38
CA GLU A 620 -22.23 -18.89 27.73
C GLU A 620 -23.31 -18.19 28.56
N PRO A 621 -22.96 -17.41 29.61
CA PRO A 621 -23.91 -16.54 30.30
C PRO A 621 -24.63 -15.56 29.35
N PHE A 622 -23.92 -14.95 28.39
CA PHE A 622 -24.53 -14.02 27.43
C PHE A 622 -25.54 -14.74 26.54
N MET A 623 -25.18 -15.88 25.96
CA MET A 623 -26.06 -16.66 25.08
C MET A 623 -27.29 -17.18 25.82
N ASN A 624 -27.12 -17.65 27.06
CA ASN A 624 -28.19 -18.28 27.82
C ASN A 624 -29.17 -17.29 28.45
N LYS A 625 -28.73 -16.05 28.73
CA LYS A 625 -29.56 -15.05 29.42
C LYS A 625 -29.73 -13.78 28.59
N THR A 626 -28.65 -13.03 28.37
CA THR A 626 -28.70 -11.71 27.72
C THR A 626 -29.29 -11.76 26.32
N LEU A 627 -28.83 -12.69 25.47
CA LEU A 627 -29.34 -12.81 24.11
C LEU A 627 -30.84 -13.12 24.12
N ARG A 628 -31.29 -14.06 24.96
CA ARG A 628 -32.72 -14.39 25.10
C ARG A 628 -33.55 -13.17 25.49
N ASN A 629 -33.08 -12.39 26.46
CA ASN A 629 -33.75 -11.17 26.88
C ASN A 629 -33.84 -10.14 25.74
N LEU A 630 -32.73 -9.92 25.01
CA LEU A 630 -32.71 -9.02 23.86
C LEU A 630 -33.72 -9.44 22.80
N ILE A 631 -33.74 -10.73 22.44
CA ILE A 631 -34.68 -11.25 21.45
C ILE A 631 -36.12 -11.12 21.96
N SER A 632 -36.41 -11.49 23.21
CA SER A 632 -37.75 -11.38 23.80
C SER A 632 -38.26 -9.95 23.82
N ARG A 633 -37.44 -8.99 24.28
CA ARG A 633 -37.81 -7.57 24.30
C ARG A 633 -38.13 -7.04 22.92
N VAL A 634 -37.34 -7.41 21.91
CA VAL A 634 -37.54 -6.88 20.55
C VAL A 634 -38.69 -7.59 19.83
N THR A 635 -38.87 -8.90 20.03
CA THR A 635 -39.91 -9.68 19.33
C THR A 635 -41.31 -9.47 19.91
N THR A 636 -41.44 -9.25 21.22
CA THR A 636 -42.74 -8.96 21.88
C THR A 636 -43.40 -7.67 21.40
N THR A 637 -42.61 -6.71 20.89
CA THR A 637 -43.15 -5.48 20.27
C THR A 637 -43.87 -5.72 18.94
N GLY A 638 -43.63 -6.86 18.28
CA GLY A 638 -44.14 -7.12 16.92
C GLY A 638 -43.45 -6.31 15.81
N GLU A 639 -42.42 -5.53 16.12
CA GLU A 639 -41.74 -4.64 15.18
C GLU A 639 -40.66 -5.34 14.34
N CYS A 640 -40.20 -6.51 14.78
CA CYS A 640 -39.22 -7.31 14.07
C CYS A 640 -39.82 -8.60 13.52
N THR A 641 -39.59 -8.89 12.24
CA THR A 641 -40.17 -10.08 11.56
C THR A 641 -39.24 -11.29 11.58
N GLN A 642 -37.94 -11.06 11.75
CA GLN A 642 -36.91 -12.11 11.83
C GLN A 642 -35.65 -11.54 12.49
N TRP A 643 -34.82 -12.42 13.03
CA TRP A 643 -33.52 -12.06 13.57
C TRP A 643 -32.56 -13.23 13.40
N PHE A 644 -31.26 -12.96 13.36
CA PHE A 644 -30.25 -14.01 13.44
C PHE A 644 -28.97 -13.49 14.08
N PHE A 645 -28.13 -14.41 14.55
CA PHE A 645 -26.81 -14.06 15.09
C PHE A 645 -25.68 -14.80 14.37
N LEU A 646 -24.47 -14.29 14.49
CA LEU A 646 -23.21 -14.97 14.16
C LEU A 646 -22.21 -14.72 15.28
N TYR A 647 -21.24 -15.61 15.42
CA TYR A 647 -20.18 -15.49 16.41
C TYR A 647 -18.81 -15.41 15.75
N TYR A 648 -17.95 -14.52 16.25
CA TYR A 648 -16.60 -14.31 15.76
C TYR A 648 -15.62 -14.38 16.93
N ALA A 649 -14.67 -15.30 16.82
CA ALA A 649 -13.54 -15.43 17.74
C ALA A 649 -12.47 -14.41 17.37
N THR A 650 -12.64 -13.15 17.77
CA THR A 650 -11.62 -12.10 17.58
C THR A 650 -10.77 -11.92 18.86
N ILE A 651 -10.00 -10.84 18.98
CA ILE A 651 -9.26 -10.50 20.22
C ILE A 651 -10.21 -10.43 21.43
N HIS A 652 -11.43 -9.91 21.20
CA HIS A 652 -12.56 -10.04 22.12
C HIS A 652 -13.62 -10.94 21.48
N GLU A 653 -14.32 -11.75 22.28
CA GLU A 653 -15.42 -12.55 21.73
C GLU A 653 -16.50 -11.62 21.17
N GLU A 654 -16.89 -11.79 19.90
CA GLU A 654 -17.82 -10.90 19.22
C GLU A 654 -19.09 -11.65 18.78
N ILE A 655 -20.26 -11.11 19.12
CA ILE A 655 -21.55 -11.58 18.61
C ILE A 655 -22.17 -10.51 17.72
N ARG A 656 -22.56 -10.93 16.52
CA ARG A 656 -23.20 -10.10 15.49
C ARG A 656 -24.68 -10.45 15.43
N ILE A 657 -25.55 -9.59 15.94
CA ILE A 657 -27.00 -9.80 15.96
C ILE A 657 -27.65 -8.90 14.91
N ARG A 658 -28.56 -9.45 14.12
CA ARG A 658 -29.29 -8.71 13.09
C ARG A 658 -30.78 -8.88 13.29
N PHE A 659 -31.52 -7.78 13.28
CA PHE A 659 -32.97 -7.74 13.40
C PHE A 659 -33.57 -7.11 12.16
N HIS A 660 -34.52 -7.78 11.52
CA HIS A 660 -35.25 -7.25 10.38
C HIS A 660 -36.52 -6.56 10.87
N LEU A 661 -36.63 -5.28 10.56
CA LEU A 661 -37.77 -4.44 10.90
C LEU A 661 -38.93 -4.64 9.93
N LYS A 662 -40.15 -4.64 10.47
CA LYS A 662 -41.37 -4.58 9.68
C LYS A 662 -41.51 -3.21 9.00
N ASN A 663 -41.23 -2.14 9.74
CA ASN A 663 -41.30 -0.75 9.28
C ASN A 663 -40.04 0.03 9.70
N LEU A 664 -39.54 0.91 8.82
CA LEU A 664 -38.36 1.74 9.13
C LEU A 664 -38.60 2.74 10.26
N THR A 665 -39.84 3.14 10.51
CA THR A 665 -40.24 4.05 11.59
C THR A 665 -39.92 3.48 12.98
N SER A 666 -39.93 2.15 13.11
CA SER A 666 -39.70 1.44 14.37
C SER A 666 -38.21 1.33 14.74
N LYS A 667 -37.31 1.79 13.86
CA LYS A 667 -35.86 1.64 14.02
C LYS A 667 -35.32 2.29 15.28
N SER A 668 -35.79 3.49 15.62
CA SER A 668 -35.34 4.21 16.81
C SER A 668 -35.81 3.51 18.08
N LEU A 669 -37.08 3.12 18.13
CA LEU A 669 -37.69 2.40 19.26
C LEU A 669 -36.96 1.08 19.54
N VAL A 670 -36.70 0.28 18.51
CA VAL A 670 -36.00 -1.00 18.68
C VAL A 670 -34.55 -0.79 19.14
N LYS A 671 -33.86 0.24 18.62
CA LYS A 671 -32.50 0.57 19.08
C LYS A 671 -32.46 0.99 20.54
N GLU A 672 -33.44 1.75 21.00
CA GLU A 672 -33.58 2.18 22.40
C GLU A 672 -33.84 0.99 23.33
N ALA A 673 -34.72 0.07 22.93
CA ALA A 673 -34.96 -1.16 23.67
C ALA A 673 -33.70 -2.04 23.81
N LEU A 674 -32.91 -2.15 22.73
CA LEU A 674 -31.63 -2.87 22.74
C LEU A 674 -30.59 -2.18 23.62
N PHE A 675 -30.51 -0.85 23.55
CA PHE A 675 -29.58 -0.03 24.32
C PHE A 675 -29.76 -0.27 25.83
N HIS A 676 -30.99 -0.19 26.33
CA HIS A 676 -31.28 -0.38 27.76
C HIS A 676 -30.87 -1.76 28.29
N GLU A 677 -30.98 -2.83 27.50
CA GLU A 677 -30.58 -4.17 27.95
C GLU A 677 -29.06 -4.39 27.88
N LEU A 678 -28.33 -3.63 27.05
CA LEU A 678 -26.90 -3.78 26.86
C LEU A 678 -26.07 -2.89 27.79
N GLU A 679 -26.52 -1.66 28.05
CA GLU A 679 -25.73 -0.67 28.80
C GLU A 679 -25.43 -1.10 30.24
N GLU A 680 -26.39 -1.72 30.92
CA GLU A 680 -26.24 -2.18 32.31
C GLU A 680 -25.67 -3.61 32.41
N ASN A 681 -25.27 -4.21 31.29
CA ASN A 681 -24.89 -5.62 31.24
C ASN A 681 -23.38 -5.83 31.38
N HIS A 682 -22.94 -6.27 32.56
CA HIS A 682 -21.54 -6.55 32.87
C HIS A 682 -20.87 -7.63 32.00
N LEU A 683 -21.63 -8.38 31.20
CA LEU A 683 -21.09 -9.35 30.23
C LEU A 683 -20.67 -8.69 28.91
N VAL A 684 -21.09 -7.44 28.68
CA VAL A 684 -20.84 -6.67 27.46
C VAL A 684 -19.70 -5.68 27.71
N LEU A 685 -18.61 -5.84 26.96
CA LEU A 685 -17.48 -4.91 26.98
C LEU A 685 -17.81 -3.63 26.20
N SER A 686 -18.39 -3.79 25.02
CA SER A 686 -18.87 -2.68 24.18
C SER A 686 -19.86 -3.18 23.13
N TYR A 687 -20.63 -2.28 22.55
CA TYR A 687 -21.48 -2.61 21.42
C TYR A 687 -21.54 -1.45 20.41
N ASN A 688 -21.81 -1.78 19.14
CA ASN A 688 -21.94 -0.80 18.07
C ASN A 688 -23.09 -1.17 17.13
N PHE A 689 -23.87 -0.18 16.73
CA PHE A 689 -24.79 -0.32 15.60
C PHE A 689 -24.08 -0.02 14.30
N GLU A 690 -24.14 -0.97 13.36
CA GLU A 690 -23.53 -0.83 12.04
C GLU A 690 -24.55 -0.98 10.92
N PRO A 691 -24.26 -0.46 9.71
CA PRO A 691 -25.08 -0.75 8.55
C PRO A 691 -24.89 -2.21 8.14
N TYR A 692 -26.00 -2.92 7.88
CA TYR A 692 -25.95 -4.29 7.36
C TYR A 692 -25.86 -4.28 5.83
N PHE A 693 -24.87 -4.98 5.28
CA PHE A 693 -24.72 -5.16 3.84
C PHE A 693 -24.91 -6.64 3.51
N PRO A 694 -26.01 -7.02 2.81
CA PRO A 694 -26.24 -8.41 2.43
C PRO A 694 -25.11 -9.00 1.56
N GLU A 695 -24.90 -10.31 1.64
CA GLU A 695 -23.84 -11.05 0.92
C GLU A 695 -24.36 -11.65 -0.38
N VAL A 696 -24.93 -10.79 -1.23
CA VAL A 696 -25.54 -11.19 -2.51
C VAL A 696 -24.56 -11.93 -3.41
N SER A 697 -23.24 -11.63 -3.35
CA SER A 697 -22.25 -12.39 -4.12
C SER A 697 -22.18 -13.86 -3.70
N LYS A 698 -22.43 -14.19 -2.43
CA LYS A 698 -22.36 -15.56 -1.89
C LYS A 698 -23.69 -16.33 -2.04
N PHE A 699 -24.82 -15.64 -1.94
CA PHE A 699 -26.16 -16.25 -1.89
C PHE A 699 -27.06 -15.92 -3.10
N GLY A 700 -26.57 -15.11 -4.04
CA GLY A 700 -27.28 -14.76 -5.27
C GLY A 700 -28.63 -14.06 -5.02
N SER A 701 -29.57 -14.27 -5.94
CA SER A 701 -30.95 -13.79 -5.84
C SER A 701 -31.71 -14.37 -4.64
N GLY A 702 -31.24 -15.47 -4.07
CA GLY A 702 -31.84 -16.13 -2.90
C GLY A 702 -31.42 -15.55 -1.55
N MET A 703 -30.70 -14.42 -1.50
CA MET A 703 -30.21 -13.80 -0.25
C MET A 703 -31.31 -13.62 0.80
N ALA A 704 -32.51 -13.14 0.44
CA ALA A 704 -33.62 -12.97 1.39
C ALA A 704 -34.13 -14.31 1.96
N ILE A 705 -34.07 -15.38 1.17
CA ILE A 705 -34.40 -16.74 1.61
C ILE A 705 -33.30 -17.23 2.56
N SER A 706 -32.03 -16.96 2.23
CA SER A 706 -30.89 -17.26 3.10
C SER A 706 -30.99 -16.55 4.45
N GLU A 707 -31.35 -15.26 4.48
CA GLU A 707 -31.61 -14.52 5.73
C GLU A 707 -32.72 -15.15 6.57
N LYS A 708 -33.78 -15.65 5.92
CA LYS A 708 -34.86 -16.38 6.60
C LYS A 708 -34.37 -17.71 7.19
N ILE A 709 -33.55 -18.44 6.45
CA ILE A 709 -32.91 -19.67 6.93
C ILE A 709 -32.04 -19.39 8.14
N PHE A 710 -31.22 -18.33 8.09
CA PHE A 710 -30.41 -17.89 9.23
C PHE A 710 -31.23 -17.60 10.48
N GLY A 711 -32.43 -17.04 10.30
CA GLY A 711 -33.37 -16.82 11.41
C GLY A 711 -33.93 -18.12 11.97
N ILE A 712 -34.35 -19.05 11.10
CA ILE A 712 -34.83 -20.37 11.53
C ILE A 712 -33.75 -21.13 12.32
N GLU A 713 -32.50 -21.10 11.86
CA GLU A 713 -31.35 -21.68 12.56
C GLU A 713 -31.11 -21.03 13.92
N SER A 714 -31.15 -19.69 13.96
CA SER A 714 -30.90 -18.93 15.20
C SER A 714 -32.00 -19.15 16.24
N GLU A 715 -33.26 -19.23 15.82
CA GLU A 715 -34.41 -19.57 16.68
C GLU A 715 -34.25 -20.95 17.31
N PHE A 716 -33.93 -21.96 16.49
CA PHE A 716 -33.76 -23.34 16.95
C PHE A 716 -32.56 -23.48 17.90
N ILE A 717 -31.41 -22.91 17.55
CA ILE A 717 -30.24 -22.94 18.43
C ILE A 717 -30.58 -22.25 19.74
N LEU A 718 -31.25 -21.08 19.70
CA LEU A 718 -31.62 -20.39 20.91
C LEU A 718 -32.61 -21.21 21.75
N SER A 719 -33.60 -21.92 21.18
CA SER A 719 -34.50 -22.76 21.98
C SER A 719 -33.77 -23.90 22.69
N GLU A 720 -32.80 -24.54 22.03
CA GLU A 720 -32.09 -25.70 22.56
C GLU A 720 -30.86 -25.35 23.43
N LEU A 721 -30.47 -24.07 23.56
CA LEU A 721 -29.31 -23.63 24.35
C LEU A 721 -29.36 -24.04 25.85
N SER A 722 -30.50 -24.40 26.44
CA SER A 722 -30.53 -24.92 27.82
C SER A 722 -30.02 -26.37 27.94
N GLN A 723 -29.88 -27.10 26.82
CA GLN A 723 -29.43 -28.50 26.75
C GLN A 723 -28.05 -28.65 26.05
N ILE A 724 -27.26 -27.56 25.97
CA ILE A 724 -26.04 -27.37 25.15
C ILE A 724 -25.05 -28.53 25.15
N VAL A 725 -24.81 -29.18 26.29
CA VAL A 725 -23.71 -30.16 26.40
C VAL A 725 -23.99 -31.42 25.57
N ASN A 726 -25.25 -31.85 25.51
CA ASN A 726 -25.67 -32.97 24.64
C ASN A 726 -25.93 -32.47 23.21
N PHE A 727 -26.57 -31.31 23.06
CA PHE A 727 -26.85 -30.73 21.74
C PHE A 727 -25.59 -30.49 20.89
N ARG A 728 -24.48 -30.00 21.48
CA ARG A 728 -23.21 -29.85 20.75
C ARG A 728 -22.55 -31.18 20.40
N LYS A 729 -22.84 -32.28 21.09
CA LYS A 729 -22.34 -33.61 20.66
C LYS A 729 -23.14 -34.13 19.47
N ASP A 730 -24.43 -33.84 19.46
CA ASP A 730 -25.39 -34.39 18.50
C ASP A 730 -25.61 -33.51 17.26
N ALA A 731 -25.24 -32.22 17.32
CA ALA A 731 -25.52 -31.25 16.27
C ALA A 731 -24.90 -31.60 14.90
N VAL A 732 -23.72 -32.24 14.89
CA VAL A 732 -23.14 -32.77 13.64
C VAL A 732 -24.10 -33.75 12.95
N GLU A 733 -24.71 -34.65 13.71
CA GLU A 733 -25.64 -35.65 13.18
C GLU A 733 -26.95 -35.00 12.74
N ILE A 734 -27.44 -34.01 13.50
CA ILE A 734 -28.61 -33.19 13.14
C ILE A 734 -28.43 -32.53 11.77
N VAL A 735 -27.32 -31.81 11.61
CA VAL A 735 -27.03 -31.09 10.36
C VAL A 735 -26.83 -32.10 9.23
N ALA A 736 -26.10 -33.20 9.47
CA ALA A 736 -25.92 -34.24 8.47
C ALA A 736 -27.26 -34.88 8.04
N GLU A 737 -28.18 -35.13 8.96
CA GLU A 737 -29.51 -35.67 8.64
C GLU A 737 -30.35 -34.71 7.81
N LEU A 738 -30.39 -33.42 8.19
CA LEU A 738 -31.12 -32.39 7.43
C LEU A 738 -30.62 -32.31 5.99
N TYR A 739 -29.31 -32.22 5.79
CA TYR A 739 -28.72 -32.12 4.46
C TYR A 739 -28.86 -33.43 3.68
N THR A 740 -28.85 -34.58 4.34
CA THR A 740 -29.17 -35.88 3.71
C THR A 740 -30.59 -35.88 3.16
N ARG A 741 -31.59 -35.50 3.96
CA ARG A 741 -33.00 -35.37 3.52
C ARG A 741 -33.11 -34.37 2.37
N LEU A 742 -32.47 -33.21 2.50
CA LEU A 742 -32.48 -32.16 1.49
C LEU A 742 -31.94 -32.64 0.13
N PHE A 743 -30.87 -33.45 0.13
CA PHE A 743 -30.24 -33.95 -1.09
C PHE A 743 -30.92 -35.16 -1.70
N LEU A 744 -31.47 -36.07 -0.89
CA LEU A 744 -32.27 -37.19 -1.40
C LEU A 744 -33.55 -36.70 -2.08
N ASP A 745 -34.15 -35.62 -1.58
CA ASP A 745 -35.33 -34.99 -2.19
C ASP A 745 -35.00 -34.17 -3.45
N HIS A 746 -33.73 -33.97 -3.78
CA HIS A 746 -33.32 -33.18 -4.94
C HIS A 746 -33.38 -34.03 -6.22
N HIS A 747 -33.90 -33.46 -7.31
CA HIS A 747 -34.06 -34.14 -8.61
C HIS A 747 -32.75 -34.65 -9.25
N GLN A 748 -31.58 -34.22 -8.74
CA GLN A 748 -30.24 -34.66 -9.17
C GLN A 748 -29.43 -35.29 -8.02
N ALA A 749 -30.09 -36.02 -7.11
CA ALA A 749 -29.45 -36.66 -5.96
C ALA A 749 -28.21 -37.49 -6.33
N ASP A 750 -28.24 -38.24 -7.45
CA ASP A 750 -27.10 -39.04 -7.94
C ASP A 750 -25.85 -38.20 -8.21
N LEU A 751 -26.04 -37.02 -8.81
CA LEU A 751 -24.95 -36.13 -9.19
C LEU A 751 -24.37 -35.41 -7.96
N ILE A 752 -25.23 -35.04 -7.01
CA ILE A 752 -24.82 -34.53 -5.70
C ILE A 752 -23.99 -35.60 -4.97
N PHE A 753 -24.45 -36.85 -4.96
CA PHE A 753 -23.72 -37.95 -4.34
C PHE A 753 -22.34 -38.16 -4.98
N LYS A 754 -22.23 -38.05 -6.31
CA LYS A 754 -20.94 -38.09 -7.02
C LYS A 754 -20.02 -36.94 -6.59
N HIS A 755 -20.53 -35.72 -6.47
CA HIS A 755 -19.74 -34.58 -6.00
C HIS A 755 -19.24 -34.77 -4.56
N LEU A 756 -20.11 -35.25 -3.65
CA LEU A 756 -19.72 -35.58 -2.28
C LEU A 756 -18.65 -36.69 -2.22
N LYS A 757 -18.69 -37.66 -3.15
CA LYS A 757 -17.66 -38.70 -3.29
C LYS A 757 -16.29 -38.11 -3.66
N GLU A 758 -16.27 -37.11 -4.53
CA GLU A 758 -15.04 -36.39 -4.90
C GLU A 758 -14.46 -35.63 -3.71
N ILE A 759 -15.31 -34.93 -2.93
CA ILE A 759 -14.90 -34.25 -1.70
C ILE A 759 -14.29 -35.26 -0.70
N LYS A 760 -14.95 -36.40 -0.48
CA LYS A 760 -14.45 -37.51 0.36
C LYS A 760 -13.07 -38.02 -0.09
N SER A 761 -12.84 -38.11 -1.41
CA SER A 761 -11.57 -38.64 -1.94
C SER A 761 -10.36 -37.80 -1.50
N ARG A 762 -10.57 -36.50 -1.24
CA ARG A 762 -9.55 -35.53 -0.83
C ARG A 762 -9.31 -35.46 0.68
N MET A 763 -10.12 -36.13 1.51
CA MET A 763 -9.98 -36.13 2.98
C MET A 763 -8.87 -37.06 3.49
N ARG A 764 -8.19 -36.66 4.57
CA ARG A 764 -7.10 -37.42 5.20
C ARG A 764 -7.60 -38.75 5.81
N PRO A 765 -6.78 -39.82 5.84
CA PRO A 765 -7.17 -41.12 6.40
C PRO A 765 -7.61 -41.07 7.87
N ASP A 766 -6.98 -40.21 8.67
CA ASP A 766 -7.21 -40.11 10.12
C ASP A 766 -8.59 -39.54 10.45
N GLN A 767 -9.03 -38.55 9.65
CA GLN A 767 -10.38 -37.99 9.70
C GLN A 767 -11.45 -39.04 9.35
N LYS A 768 -11.16 -39.94 8.39
CA LYS A 768 -12.07 -41.03 8.01
C LYS A 768 -12.25 -42.09 9.11
N ARG A 769 -11.30 -42.21 10.06
CA ARG A 769 -11.31 -43.20 11.13
C ARG A 769 -12.17 -42.77 12.32
N ILE A 770 -12.14 -41.48 12.68
CA ILE A 770 -12.97 -40.87 13.74
C ILE A 770 -14.46 -40.95 13.39
N LEU A 771 -14.80 -40.84 12.10
CA LEU A 771 -16.17 -40.77 11.60
C LEU A 771 -16.85 -42.13 11.37
N ARG A 772 -16.23 -43.24 11.78
CA ARG A 772 -16.83 -44.59 11.72
C ARG A 772 -17.70 -44.93 12.92
N VAL A 773 -17.68 -44.10 13.97
CA VAL A 773 -18.53 -44.27 15.15
C VAL A 773 -20.00 -44.04 14.76
N GLU A 774 -20.89 -44.92 15.21
CA GLU A 774 -22.33 -44.68 15.15
C GLU A 774 -22.70 -43.76 16.32
N PHE A 775 -23.34 -42.63 15.99
CA PHE A 775 -23.82 -41.69 17.00
C PHE A 775 -25.20 -42.15 17.45
N ASP A 776 -25.35 -42.45 18.73
CA ASP A 776 -26.64 -42.74 19.35
C ASP A 776 -27.32 -41.40 19.65
N TYR A 777 -28.25 -41.00 18.78
CA TYR A 777 -28.89 -39.68 18.81
C TYR A 777 -30.40 -39.80 19.00
N SER A 778 -30.93 -39.00 19.94
CA SER A 778 -32.37 -38.78 20.11
C SER A 778 -32.71 -37.30 19.91
N PRO A 779 -33.49 -36.93 18.87
CA PRO A 779 -33.81 -35.54 18.61
C PRO A 779 -34.69 -34.89 19.67
N PRO A 780 -34.49 -33.59 19.96
CA PRO A 780 -35.39 -32.86 20.84
C PRO A 780 -36.79 -32.79 20.22
N ALA A 781 -37.82 -32.67 21.06
CA ALA A 781 -39.22 -32.67 20.62
C ALA A 781 -39.53 -31.54 19.60
N SER A 782 -38.79 -30.43 19.65
CA SER A 782 -38.88 -29.28 18.73
C SER A 782 -38.29 -29.56 17.34
N TYR A 783 -37.46 -30.60 17.19
CA TYR A 783 -36.66 -30.84 15.99
C TYR A 783 -37.50 -31.02 14.73
N GLN A 784 -38.58 -31.81 14.80
CA GLN A 784 -39.35 -32.13 13.60
C GLN A 784 -39.97 -30.88 12.97
N LEU A 785 -40.55 -30.00 13.80
CA LEU A 785 -41.13 -28.73 13.35
C LEU A 785 -40.06 -27.81 12.74
N PHE A 786 -38.89 -27.73 13.38
CA PHE A 786 -37.75 -26.99 12.84
C PHE A 786 -37.29 -27.55 11.49
N ALA A 787 -37.08 -28.86 11.40
CA ALA A 787 -36.59 -29.55 10.21
C ALA A 787 -37.52 -29.31 9.02
N ASP A 788 -38.83 -29.44 9.22
CA ASP A 788 -39.81 -29.26 8.15
C ASP A 788 -39.86 -27.79 7.67
N LYS A 789 -39.83 -26.82 8.60
CA LYS A 789 -39.74 -25.38 8.27
C LYS A 789 -38.44 -25.04 7.54
N TYR A 790 -37.31 -25.61 7.99
CA TYR A 790 -35.98 -25.42 7.41
C TYR A 790 -35.90 -25.96 5.99
N LEU A 791 -36.24 -27.24 5.79
CA LEU A 791 -36.19 -27.91 4.50
C LEU A 791 -37.14 -27.25 3.49
N TYR A 792 -38.36 -26.91 3.91
CA TYR A 792 -39.31 -26.19 3.06
C TYR A 792 -38.76 -24.85 2.57
N THR A 793 -38.05 -24.12 3.45
CA THR A 793 -37.48 -22.80 3.10
C THR A 793 -36.25 -22.96 2.21
N MET A 794 -35.35 -23.92 2.50
CA MET A 794 -34.19 -24.24 1.67
C MET A 794 -34.59 -24.57 0.23
N LYS A 795 -35.64 -25.36 0.03
CA LYS A 795 -36.13 -25.76 -1.30
C LYS A 795 -36.63 -24.60 -2.16
N LYS A 796 -36.95 -23.44 -1.55
CA LYS A 796 -37.34 -22.22 -2.29
C LYS A 796 -36.15 -21.39 -2.76
N HIS A 797 -34.95 -21.67 -2.27
CA HIS A 797 -33.76 -20.92 -2.64
C HIS A 797 -33.43 -21.15 -4.12
N SER A 798 -33.08 -20.10 -4.86
CA SER A 798 -32.80 -20.19 -6.31
C SER A 798 -31.70 -21.21 -6.61
N PHE A 799 -30.61 -21.19 -5.84
CA PHE A 799 -29.52 -22.18 -5.98
C PHE A 799 -29.87 -23.62 -5.59
N TYR A 800 -31.01 -23.89 -4.95
CA TYR A 800 -31.42 -25.27 -4.69
C TYR A 800 -31.73 -26.00 -6.00
N GLY A 801 -32.35 -25.33 -6.97
CA GLY A 801 -32.66 -25.92 -8.28
C GLY A 801 -31.51 -25.91 -9.29
N GLU A 802 -30.39 -25.24 -8.98
CA GLU A 802 -29.28 -25.00 -9.91
C GLU A 802 -28.00 -25.71 -9.45
N LEU A 803 -27.63 -26.81 -10.11
CA LEU A 803 -26.47 -27.61 -9.73
C LEU A 803 -25.13 -26.85 -9.74
N ALA A 804 -24.97 -25.87 -10.64
CA ALA A 804 -23.72 -25.11 -10.74
C ALA A 804 -23.47 -24.25 -9.48
N GLY A 805 -24.52 -23.68 -8.89
CA GLY A 805 -24.44 -22.87 -7.67
C GLY A 805 -24.57 -23.67 -6.37
N LEU A 806 -25.17 -24.86 -6.44
CA LEU A 806 -25.54 -25.68 -5.29
C LEU A 806 -24.36 -26.00 -4.35
N PRO A 807 -23.17 -26.47 -4.79
CA PRO A 807 -22.07 -26.80 -3.87
C PRO A 807 -21.59 -25.62 -3.02
N MET A 808 -21.37 -24.45 -3.64
CA MET A 808 -20.92 -23.25 -2.92
C MET A 808 -22.01 -22.69 -2.01
N PHE A 809 -23.26 -22.69 -2.47
CA PHE A 809 -24.43 -22.32 -1.67
C PHE A 809 -24.51 -23.13 -0.38
N LEU A 810 -24.40 -24.45 -0.49
CA LEU A 810 -24.49 -25.37 0.63
C LEU A 810 -23.30 -25.22 1.58
N PHE A 811 -22.09 -25.08 1.04
CA PHE A 811 -20.90 -24.85 1.84
C PHE A 811 -21.06 -23.61 2.72
N HIS A 812 -21.55 -22.50 2.15
CA HIS A 812 -21.82 -21.28 2.92
C HIS A 812 -22.91 -21.47 3.99
N HIS A 813 -24.01 -22.17 3.69
CA HIS A 813 -25.07 -22.43 4.68
C HIS A 813 -24.61 -23.37 5.81
N ILE A 814 -23.92 -24.45 5.48
CA ILE A 814 -23.32 -25.36 6.47
C ILE A 814 -22.34 -24.59 7.37
N HIS A 815 -21.45 -23.78 6.76
CA HIS A 815 -20.50 -22.94 7.49
C HIS A 815 -21.20 -22.02 8.50
N LEU A 816 -22.23 -21.29 8.07
CA LEU A 816 -22.96 -20.37 8.93
C LEU A 816 -23.81 -21.09 9.98
N PHE A 817 -24.38 -22.25 9.68
CA PHE A 817 -25.12 -23.04 10.67
C PHE A 817 -24.18 -23.55 11.76
N ILE A 818 -23.03 -24.13 11.38
CA ILE A 818 -22.00 -24.58 12.31
C ILE A 818 -21.44 -23.41 13.13
N ASN A 819 -21.20 -22.25 12.52
CA ASN A 819 -20.75 -21.05 13.24
C ASN A 819 -21.63 -20.72 14.46
N ARG A 820 -22.95 -20.90 14.33
CA ARG A 820 -23.91 -20.63 15.42
C ARG A 820 -23.93 -21.72 16.50
N ILE A 821 -23.51 -22.94 16.16
CA ILE A 821 -23.49 -24.10 17.07
C ILE A 821 -22.13 -24.20 17.79
N TYR A 822 -21.04 -24.22 17.02
CA TYR A 822 -19.66 -24.50 17.44
C TYR A 822 -18.78 -23.26 17.32
N LEU A 823 -19.17 -22.23 18.06
CA LEU A 823 -18.60 -20.88 18.14
C LEU A 823 -17.06 -20.80 17.85
N HIS A 824 -16.22 -21.74 18.34
CA HIS A 824 -14.77 -21.80 18.04
C HIS A 824 -14.27 -22.96 17.14
N GLU A 825 -15.06 -24.01 16.88
CA GLU A 825 -14.59 -25.29 16.30
C GLU A 825 -15.15 -25.57 14.89
N ALA A 826 -15.53 -24.53 14.15
CA ALA A 826 -16.31 -24.71 12.92
C ALA A 826 -15.56 -25.43 11.78
N LYS A 827 -14.26 -25.17 11.59
CA LYS A 827 -13.53 -25.60 10.38
C LYS A 827 -13.32 -27.12 10.27
N ASP A 828 -13.05 -27.82 11.36
CA ASP A 828 -12.90 -29.29 11.33
C ASP A 828 -14.25 -30.02 11.27
N THR A 829 -15.33 -29.32 11.61
CA THR A 829 -16.69 -29.85 11.71
C THR A 829 -17.43 -29.87 10.36
N GLU A 830 -17.13 -28.93 9.45
CA GLU A 830 -17.74 -28.88 8.10
C GLU A 830 -17.42 -30.12 7.24
N ALA A 831 -16.14 -30.47 7.17
CA ALA A 831 -15.67 -31.65 6.45
C ALA A 831 -16.31 -32.93 7.01
N THR A 832 -16.46 -32.99 8.33
CA THR A 832 -17.12 -34.07 9.05
C THR A 832 -18.58 -34.22 8.63
N ILE A 833 -19.35 -33.12 8.61
CA ILE A 833 -20.76 -33.14 8.21
C ILE A 833 -20.91 -33.60 6.75
N LEU A 834 -20.12 -33.05 5.82
CA LEU A 834 -20.18 -33.44 4.41
C LEU A 834 -19.89 -34.94 4.22
N PHE A 835 -18.96 -35.51 4.99
CA PHE A 835 -18.67 -36.94 4.98
C PHE A 835 -19.84 -37.79 5.50
N LEU A 836 -20.50 -37.36 6.58
CA LEU A 836 -21.65 -38.07 7.13
C LEU A 836 -22.85 -38.04 6.18
N VAL A 837 -23.11 -36.89 5.54
CA VAL A 837 -24.13 -36.76 4.49
C VAL A 837 -23.87 -37.74 3.35
N TYR A 838 -22.63 -37.80 2.84
CA TYR A 838 -22.23 -38.79 1.84
C TYR A 838 -22.55 -40.22 2.29
N ARG A 839 -22.18 -40.59 3.52
CA ARG A 839 -22.39 -41.95 4.05
C ARG A 839 -23.87 -42.28 4.15
N LYS A 840 -24.67 -41.37 4.70
CA LYS A 840 -26.12 -41.55 4.90
C LYS A 840 -26.86 -41.63 3.56
N MET A 841 -26.55 -40.74 2.61
CA MET A 841 -27.08 -40.82 1.24
C MET A 841 -26.75 -42.16 0.59
N GLY A 842 -25.49 -42.61 0.67
CA GLY A 842 -25.07 -43.90 0.10
C GLY A 842 -25.83 -45.09 0.69
N LYS A 843 -26.06 -45.11 2.02
CA LYS A 843 -26.90 -46.12 2.67
C LYS A 843 -28.35 -46.07 2.16
N ALA A 844 -28.96 -44.88 2.12
CA ALA A 844 -30.35 -44.70 1.68
C ALA A 844 -30.55 -45.10 0.22
N MET A 845 -29.64 -44.70 -0.68
CA MET A 845 -29.68 -45.05 -2.10
C MET A 845 -29.46 -46.55 -2.33
N ALA A 846 -28.57 -47.20 -1.56
CA ALA A 846 -28.39 -48.65 -1.63
C ALA A 846 -29.65 -49.42 -1.18
N ILE A 847 -30.34 -48.94 -0.15
CA ILE A 847 -31.61 -49.53 0.31
C ILE A 847 -32.71 -49.32 -0.73
N ALA A 848 -32.79 -48.14 -1.35
CA ALA A 848 -33.74 -47.87 -2.43
C ALA A 848 -33.52 -48.78 -3.64
N ASN A 849 -32.27 -48.99 -4.04
CA ASN A 849 -31.90 -49.90 -5.14
C ASN A 849 -32.08 -51.40 -4.82
N GLN A 850 -32.23 -51.77 -3.54
CA GLN A 850 -32.60 -53.13 -3.13
C GLN A 850 -34.12 -53.35 -3.08
N LYS A 851 -34.90 -52.26 -3.06
CA LYS A 851 -36.37 -52.26 -3.00
C LYS A 851 -37.04 -51.98 -4.35
N ALA A 852 -36.32 -51.36 -5.28
CA ALA A 852 -36.68 -51.21 -6.70
C ALA A 852 -36.19 -52.42 -7.48
#